data_AF-A0A9E4APS5-F1
#
_entry.id   AF-A0A9E4APS5-F1
#
_cell.length_a   1.000
_cell.length_b   1.000
_cell.length_c   1.000
_cell.angle_alpha   90.00
_cell.angle_beta   90.00
_cell.angle_gamma   90.00
#
_symmetry.space_group_name_H-M   'P 1'
#
loop_
_entity.id
_entity.type
_entity.pdbx_description
1 polymer ?
#
loop_
_entity_poly.entity_id
_entity_poly.type
_entity_poly.pdbx_seq_one_letter_code
_entity_poly.pdbx_strand_id
1 'polypeptide(L)'
;MQEKQSVRLCRTCVKFTLALLAITVCSHFARAQEESTRHVPYLPSSNDTHTGVLRLINHSEINSGVRITGFDDEGTEFGPANLSIGGQENLLILTDQLEDGTGSVEVGLGHPVGSWRLQIESNADVEITAYAEGADGLLASLQETVQGEYGCWRVPTFYSADNLATSKLRVTNESGEVAKIKISGRDDRGTVSASPIELEVASQVTKTLSAADLEDGTSDITGSLGNGRGNWQLAIESDRLITVMNLVEGDRAISNVSSRPSYAVGHCWLGKTLANADRSIGKLLQAFVAPEGLEGTAQITPALYAAIIDETGVRAIAAEGIKKFGTTTEASIHDRLYLGSITKPMTATMIATLVFEDESVFTNGWDTSIQDVYGEFLDEIHEDYHEVKIREIITHLSGIGEYPGLWQDDPELPINERRQAAVLATLTLAPAAPRGRVTYSHAGYVVAAAMAERLTGQSWESLMRERIFEPLGMATAGFGPSALLDDENEPWGHRLSEDLEWNPTQDDWHVVLQPAVGVHSNMEDLGKFLQLWMYDKEPMLLNSEQLHSLMRLLFPASGGTLLDLGSGLHSAGWSWVPSLLGYGEALASTPGSNGNWNSFVWVMRDISRAYVVVTNSTLPDGHNGERHPSIWRVLRPAVNRLATSSARSAPPSLPSIMSD
;
A
#
# COMPACT_ATOMS: atom_id res chain seq x y z
N MET A 1 7.88 -31.16 44.07
CA MET A 1 8.09 -29.79 43.54
C MET A 1 7.47 -29.59 42.15
N GLN A 2 7.47 -30.60 41.27
CA GLN A 2 6.83 -30.53 39.94
C GLN A 2 5.28 -30.42 39.96
N GLU A 3 4.59 -31.00 40.93
CA GLU A 3 3.11 -30.94 41.02
C GLU A 3 2.54 -29.56 41.40
N LYS A 4 3.31 -28.73 42.11
CA LYS A 4 2.87 -27.36 42.48
C LYS A 4 3.04 -26.35 41.35
N GLN A 5 3.82 -26.66 40.31
CA GLN A 5 3.97 -25.81 39.11
C GLN A 5 2.82 -26.01 38.11
N SER A 6 2.29 -27.23 37.94
CA SER A 6 1.18 -27.46 36.99
C SER A 6 -0.14 -26.83 37.45
N VAL A 7 -0.42 -26.85 38.75
CA VAL A 7 -1.64 -26.24 39.34
C VAL A 7 -1.59 -24.70 39.29
N ARG A 8 -0.38 -24.10 39.32
CA ARG A 8 -0.19 -22.65 39.12
C ARG A 8 -0.38 -22.24 37.66
N LEU A 9 0.12 -23.02 36.69
CA LEU A 9 -0.13 -22.75 35.26
C LEU A 9 -1.62 -22.81 34.91
N CYS A 10 -2.34 -23.80 35.44
CA CYS A 10 -3.76 -24.01 35.11
C CYS A 10 -4.67 -22.86 35.61
N ARG A 11 -4.37 -22.25 36.76
CA ARG A 11 -5.13 -21.11 37.29
C ARG A 11 -4.83 -19.79 36.57
N THR A 12 -3.63 -19.63 36.02
CA THR A 12 -3.26 -18.46 35.21
C THR A 12 -3.86 -18.54 33.81
N CYS A 13 -3.89 -19.73 33.20
CA CYS A 13 -4.56 -19.95 31.92
C CYS A 13 -6.06 -19.64 31.98
N VAL A 14 -6.79 -20.12 33.00
CA VAL A 14 -8.24 -19.88 33.11
C VAL A 14 -8.58 -18.40 33.31
N LYS A 15 -7.75 -17.63 34.04
CA LYS A 15 -7.90 -16.18 34.16
C LYS A 15 -7.57 -15.43 32.86
N PHE A 16 -6.61 -15.92 32.09
CA PHE A 16 -6.28 -15.39 30.76
C PHE A 16 -7.40 -15.67 29.75
N THR A 17 -8.01 -16.86 29.78
CA THR A 17 -9.13 -17.21 28.88
C THR A 17 -10.39 -16.38 29.16
N LEU A 18 -10.69 -16.10 30.43
CA LEU A 18 -11.81 -15.23 30.82
C LEU A 18 -11.56 -13.75 30.48
N ALA A 19 -10.31 -13.27 30.59
CA ALA A 19 -9.93 -11.94 30.15
C ALA A 19 -9.97 -11.80 28.62
N LEU A 20 -9.52 -12.81 27.87
CA LEU A 20 -9.67 -12.87 26.42
C LEU A 20 -11.15 -12.88 26.00
N LEU A 21 -12.02 -13.63 26.70
CA LEU A 21 -13.45 -13.67 26.39
C LEU A 21 -14.12 -12.31 26.63
N ALA A 22 -13.78 -11.62 27.73
CA ALA A 22 -14.30 -10.28 28.02
C ALA A 22 -13.81 -9.24 27.01
N ILE A 23 -12.53 -9.32 26.59
CA ILE A 23 -11.96 -8.47 25.54
C ILE A 23 -12.60 -8.76 24.18
N THR A 24 -12.92 -10.03 23.88
CA THR A 24 -13.56 -10.45 22.61
C THR A 24 -15.02 -9.99 22.52
N VAL A 25 -15.75 -9.99 23.65
CA VAL A 25 -17.14 -9.50 23.70
C VAL A 25 -17.21 -7.98 23.68
N CYS A 26 -16.31 -7.28 24.38
CA CYS A 26 -16.20 -5.82 24.29
C CYS A 26 -15.71 -5.35 22.92
N SER A 27 -14.80 -6.10 22.27
CA SER A 27 -14.32 -5.76 20.93
C SER A 27 -15.34 -6.07 19.82
N HIS A 28 -16.21 -7.07 19.98
CA HIS A 28 -17.33 -7.29 19.05
C HIS A 28 -18.36 -6.15 19.08
N PHE A 29 -18.66 -5.58 20.24
CA PHE A 29 -19.60 -4.46 20.36
C PHE A 29 -19.03 -3.14 19.82
N ALA A 30 -17.72 -2.89 19.97
CA ALA A 30 -17.06 -1.72 19.38
C ALA A 30 -16.80 -1.85 17.86
N ARG A 31 -16.69 -3.08 17.34
CA ARG A 31 -16.29 -3.39 15.96
C ARG A 31 -17.41 -3.31 14.93
N ALA A 32 -18.67 -3.51 15.31
CA ALA A 32 -19.80 -3.27 14.40
C ALA A 32 -20.03 -1.77 14.10
N GLN A 33 -19.32 -0.88 14.82
CA GLN A 33 -19.60 0.54 14.83
C GLN A 33 -18.70 1.34 13.85
N GLU A 34 -17.49 0.85 13.51
CA GLU A 34 -16.49 1.58 12.70
C GLU A 34 -16.56 1.33 11.17
N GLU A 35 -17.26 0.30 10.72
CA GLU A 35 -17.42 -0.10 9.30
C GLU A 35 -18.51 0.66 8.56
N SER A 36 -19.50 1.07 9.33
CA SER A 36 -20.62 1.89 8.96
C SER A 36 -20.28 3.38 8.95
N THR A 37 -19.05 3.74 9.32
CA THR A 37 -18.66 5.11 9.63
C THR A 37 -18.22 5.88 8.40
N ARG A 38 -18.85 7.02 8.16
CA ARG A 38 -18.53 8.00 7.13
C ARG A 38 -18.21 9.32 7.80
N HIS A 39 -17.34 10.12 7.19
CA HIS A 39 -16.91 11.39 7.75
C HIS A 39 -17.34 12.57 6.89
N VAL A 40 -17.82 13.62 7.53
CA VAL A 40 -18.01 14.94 6.94
C VAL A 40 -16.95 15.86 7.54
N PRO A 41 -15.94 16.29 6.75
CA PRO A 41 -14.79 17.04 7.28
C PRO A 41 -15.14 18.47 7.69
N TYR A 42 -16.24 19.01 7.17
CA TYR A 42 -16.73 20.34 7.50
C TYR A 42 -18.23 20.47 7.20
N LEU A 43 -18.96 20.99 8.17
CA LEU A 43 -20.32 21.48 8.03
C LEU A 43 -20.45 22.80 8.85
N PRO A 44 -20.87 23.93 8.25
CA PRO A 44 -21.07 25.19 8.96
C PRO A 44 -22.03 24.99 10.15
N SER A 45 -21.83 25.72 11.24
CA SER A 45 -22.79 25.72 12.36
C SER A 45 -23.99 26.60 12.07
N SER A 46 -25.07 26.48 12.86
CA SER A 46 -26.29 27.29 12.62
C SER A 46 -26.08 28.79 12.85
N ASN A 47 -24.99 29.16 13.53
CA ASN A 47 -24.59 30.56 13.79
C ASN A 47 -23.63 31.11 12.72
N ASP A 48 -23.27 30.31 11.72
CA ASP A 48 -22.49 30.74 10.57
C ASP A 48 -23.34 31.61 9.63
N THR A 49 -22.70 32.35 8.73
CA THR A 49 -23.38 33.10 7.67
C THR A 49 -23.91 32.19 6.56
N HIS A 50 -23.45 30.94 6.53
CA HIS A 50 -23.86 29.92 5.56
C HIS A 50 -24.70 28.84 6.23
N THR A 51 -25.74 28.38 5.56
CA THR A 51 -26.56 27.26 6.06
C THR A 51 -25.90 25.94 5.66
N GLY A 52 -25.46 25.15 6.62
CA GLY A 52 -25.00 23.78 6.36
C GLY A 52 -26.17 22.83 6.10
N VAL A 53 -26.01 21.97 5.09
CA VAL A 53 -27.00 20.97 4.67
C VAL A 53 -26.33 19.61 4.62
N LEU A 54 -26.85 18.65 5.39
CA LEU A 54 -26.48 17.25 5.34
C LEU A 54 -27.54 16.47 4.56
N ARG A 55 -27.12 15.66 3.59
CA ARG A 55 -28.01 14.78 2.83
C ARG A 55 -27.57 13.33 2.99
N LEU A 56 -28.54 12.48 3.28
CA LEU A 56 -28.41 11.04 3.46
C LEU A 56 -29.30 10.33 2.44
N ILE A 57 -28.75 9.43 1.64
CA ILE A 57 -29.50 8.63 0.65
C ILE A 57 -29.31 7.16 1.00
N ASN A 58 -30.40 6.48 1.36
CA ASN A 58 -30.36 5.04 1.62
C ASN A 58 -30.56 4.27 0.31
N HIS A 59 -29.52 3.62 -0.19
CA HIS A 59 -29.59 2.83 -1.43
C HIS A 59 -30.22 1.44 -1.24
N SER A 60 -30.53 1.07 0.01
CA SER A 60 -31.18 -0.20 0.33
C SER A 60 -32.70 -0.12 0.32
N GLU A 61 -33.36 -1.28 0.17
CA GLU A 61 -34.83 -1.41 0.23
C GLU A 61 -35.39 -1.41 1.66
N ILE A 62 -34.53 -1.38 2.68
CA ILE A 62 -34.94 -1.49 4.08
C ILE A 62 -34.75 -0.18 4.83
N ASN A 63 -35.55 0.02 5.87
CA ASN A 63 -35.33 1.12 6.80
C ASN A 63 -34.05 0.89 7.59
N SER A 64 -33.29 1.96 7.81
CA SER A 64 -31.96 1.93 8.38
C SER A 64 -31.83 2.94 9.51
N GLY A 65 -31.10 2.56 10.55
CA GLY A 65 -30.78 3.46 11.66
C GLY A 65 -29.48 4.20 11.35
N VAL A 66 -29.50 5.52 11.53
CA VAL A 66 -28.34 6.39 11.34
C VAL A 66 -28.00 7.06 12.67
N ARG A 67 -26.72 6.99 13.05
CA ARG A 67 -26.15 7.58 14.25
C ARG A 67 -25.12 8.63 13.83
N ILE A 68 -25.31 9.88 14.25
CA ILE A 68 -24.43 11.01 13.94
C ILE A 68 -23.73 11.46 15.22
N THR A 69 -22.41 11.42 15.24
CA THR A 69 -21.56 12.02 16.29
C THR A 69 -20.91 13.27 15.71
N GLY A 70 -21.00 14.39 16.42
CA GLY A 70 -20.37 15.65 16.03
C GLY A 70 -19.08 15.91 16.79
N PHE A 71 -18.13 16.58 16.16
CA PHE A 71 -16.95 17.15 16.80
C PHE A 71 -16.86 18.63 16.43
N ASP A 72 -16.66 19.49 17.41
CA ASP A 72 -16.45 20.91 17.15
C ASP A 72 -14.97 21.22 16.84
N ASP A 73 -14.64 22.49 16.59
CA ASP A 73 -13.28 22.90 16.25
C ASP A 73 -12.31 22.81 17.44
N GLU A 74 -12.81 22.80 18.68
CA GLU A 74 -12.01 22.53 19.89
C GLU A 74 -11.79 21.02 20.12
N GLY A 75 -12.36 20.16 19.27
CA GLY A 75 -12.27 18.71 19.37
C GLY A 75 -13.19 18.09 20.43
N THR A 76 -14.17 18.86 20.92
CA THR A 76 -15.21 18.37 21.81
C THR A 76 -16.18 17.48 21.04
N GLU A 77 -16.41 16.27 21.54
CA GLU A 77 -17.36 15.31 20.97
C GLU A 77 -18.79 15.57 21.48
N PHE A 78 -19.77 15.51 20.57
CA PHE A 78 -21.20 15.71 20.82
C PHE A 78 -22.03 14.56 20.25
N GLY A 79 -23.13 14.24 20.94
CA GLY A 79 -24.11 13.23 20.52
C GLY A 79 -23.91 11.86 21.19
N PRO A 80 -24.37 10.76 20.54
CA PRO A 80 -24.89 10.75 19.17
C PRO A 80 -26.33 11.28 19.03
N ALA A 81 -26.60 11.94 17.92
CA ALA A 81 -27.95 12.13 17.39
C ALA A 81 -28.38 10.87 16.63
N ASN A 82 -29.57 10.34 16.93
CA ASN A 82 -30.10 9.14 16.27
C ASN A 82 -31.30 9.49 15.40
N LEU A 83 -31.39 8.87 14.22
CA LEU A 83 -32.51 9.00 13.30
C LEU A 83 -32.72 7.73 12.49
N SER A 84 -33.89 7.59 11.87
CA SER A 84 -34.20 6.50 10.95
C SER A 84 -34.41 7.06 9.56
N ILE A 85 -33.88 6.38 8.56
CA ILE A 85 -34.09 6.66 7.13
C ILE A 85 -34.78 5.44 6.50
N GLY A 86 -35.85 5.68 5.73
CA GLY A 86 -36.57 4.66 4.99
C GLY A 86 -35.74 4.04 3.87
N GLY A 87 -36.14 2.87 3.39
CA GLY A 87 -35.56 2.28 2.18
C GLY A 87 -35.76 3.20 0.96
N GLN A 88 -34.71 3.39 0.15
CA GLN A 88 -34.70 4.32 -1.00
C GLN A 88 -35.02 5.78 -0.63
N GLU A 89 -35.02 6.15 0.65
CA GLU A 89 -35.30 7.53 1.08
C GLU A 89 -34.08 8.44 0.88
N ASN A 90 -34.35 9.67 0.47
CA ASN A 90 -33.40 10.78 0.41
C ASN A 90 -33.78 11.81 1.46
N LEU A 91 -33.06 11.82 2.57
CA LEU A 91 -33.29 12.68 3.71
C LEU A 91 -32.33 13.86 3.71
N LEU A 92 -32.87 15.07 3.91
CA LEU A 92 -32.11 16.30 4.04
C LEU A 92 -32.27 16.84 5.46
N ILE A 93 -31.16 17.17 6.10
CA ILE A 93 -31.08 17.69 7.47
C ILE A 93 -30.34 19.02 7.41
N LEU A 94 -31.00 20.09 7.82
CA LEU A 94 -30.37 21.40 7.98
C LEU A 94 -29.57 21.43 9.29
N THR A 95 -28.52 22.25 9.35
CA THR A 95 -27.66 22.29 10.53
C THR A 95 -28.41 22.74 11.78
N ASP A 96 -29.33 23.70 11.68
CA ASP A 96 -30.19 24.11 12.82
C ASP A 96 -31.03 22.93 13.33
N GLN A 97 -31.56 22.09 12.44
CA GLN A 97 -32.27 20.86 12.80
C GLN A 97 -31.38 19.84 13.51
N LEU A 98 -30.12 19.72 13.06
CA LEU A 98 -29.13 18.84 13.67
C LEU A 98 -28.69 19.32 15.06
N GLU A 99 -28.53 20.64 15.24
CA GLU A 99 -28.10 21.26 16.49
C GLU A 99 -29.23 21.28 17.54
N ASP A 100 -30.44 21.71 17.15
CA ASP A 100 -31.58 21.90 18.05
C ASP A 100 -32.37 20.60 18.30
N GLY A 101 -32.22 19.59 17.44
CA GLY A 101 -32.99 18.35 17.52
C GLY A 101 -34.42 18.54 17.04
N THR A 102 -34.57 18.91 15.77
CA THR A 102 -35.89 19.10 15.15
C THR A 102 -36.02 18.31 13.84
N GLY A 103 -37.23 18.16 13.33
CA GLY A 103 -37.49 17.38 12.11
C GLY A 103 -37.27 15.88 12.33
N SER A 104 -36.38 15.28 11.54
CA SER A 104 -36.05 13.85 11.61
C SER A 104 -34.99 13.51 12.67
N VAL A 105 -34.43 14.52 13.35
CA VAL A 105 -33.45 14.34 14.44
C VAL A 105 -34.18 14.45 15.78
N GLU A 106 -34.23 13.35 16.55
CA GLU A 106 -34.98 13.32 17.82
C GLU A 106 -34.29 14.10 18.94
N VAL A 107 -32.96 14.05 18.99
CA VAL A 107 -32.12 14.73 19.98
C VAL A 107 -30.97 15.38 19.24
N GLY A 108 -30.88 16.70 19.32
CA GLY A 108 -29.86 17.49 18.66
C GLY A 108 -28.48 17.30 19.27
N LEU A 109 -27.44 17.66 18.51
CA LEU A 109 -26.05 17.62 18.97
C LEU A 109 -25.71 18.75 19.95
N GLY A 110 -26.53 19.80 20.04
CA GLY A 110 -26.17 21.06 20.69
C GLY A 110 -25.50 22.02 19.71
N HIS A 111 -24.86 23.08 20.21
CA HIS A 111 -24.16 24.07 19.37
C HIS A 111 -22.64 23.91 19.52
N PRO A 112 -21.86 23.93 18.42
CA PRO A 112 -20.42 23.70 18.46
C PRO A 112 -19.67 24.99 18.81
N VAL A 113 -18.42 24.87 19.26
CA VAL A 113 -17.44 25.94 19.07
C VAL A 113 -16.91 25.87 17.64
N GLY A 114 -17.21 26.90 16.84
CA GLY A 114 -16.81 26.96 15.43
C GLY A 114 -17.75 26.19 14.52
N SER A 115 -17.22 25.23 13.76
CA SER A 115 -17.98 24.41 12.80
C SER A 115 -17.97 22.94 13.17
N TRP A 116 -18.83 22.16 12.53
CA TRP A 116 -18.93 20.72 12.76
C TRP A 116 -17.97 19.92 11.88
N ARG A 117 -17.41 18.87 12.48
CA ARG A 117 -17.00 17.65 11.80
C ARG A 117 -17.96 16.55 12.22
N LEU A 118 -18.44 15.73 11.29
CA LEU A 118 -19.39 14.67 11.61
C LEU A 118 -18.82 13.29 11.35
N GLN A 119 -19.15 12.37 12.24
CA GLN A 119 -18.96 10.94 12.10
C GLN A 119 -20.35 10.29 12.03
N ILE A 120 -20.65 9.60 10.94
CA ILE A 120 -22.00 9.10 10.65
C ILE A 120 -21.93 7.60 10.45
N GLU A 121 -22.70 6.88 11.26
CA GLU A 121 -22.74 5.42 11.31
C GLU A 121 -24.13 4.94 10.85
N SER A 122 -24.17 4.05 9.87
CA SER A 122 -25.40 3.40 9.38
C SER A 122 -25.24 1.89 9.23
N ASN A 123 -26.25 1.12 9.61
CA ASN A 123 -26.29 -0.32 9.39
C ASN A 123 -26.65 -0.74 7.94
N ALA A 124 -26.84 0.22 7.04
CA ALA A 124 -27.09 0.01 5.62
C ALA A 124 -26.23 0.94 4.74
N ASP A 125 -26.21 0.67 3.44
CA ASP A 125 -25.51 1.47 2.43
C ASP A 125 -26.17 2.84 2.27
N VAL A 126 -25.67 3.81 3.04
CA VAL A 126 -26.13 5.21 3.04
C VAL A 126 -25.04 6.08 2.42
N GLU A 127 -25.38 6.70 1.30
CA GLU A 127 -24.56 7.76 0.70
C GLU A 127 -24.76 9.07 1.46
N ILE A 128 -23.67 9.80 1.66
CA ILE A 128 -23.63 11.03 2.45
C ILE A 128 -23.04 12.15 1.62
N THR A 129 -23.74 13.28 1.58
CA THR A 129 -23.25 14.51 0.98
C THR A 129 -23.48 15.69 1.93
N ALA A 130 -22.54 16.63 1.95
CA ALA A 130 -22.62 17.84 2.76
C ALA A 130 -22.42 19.06 1.89
N TYR A 131 -23.26 20.07 2.10
CA TYR A 131 -23.24 21.32 1.34
C TYR A 131 -23.29 22.52 2.28
N ALA A 132 -22.73 23.64 1.83
CA ALA A 132 -23.07 24.95 2.36
C ALA A 132 -23.93 25.69 1.34
N GLU A 133 -25.04 26.27 1.79
CA GLU A 133 -25.87 27.18 1.02
C GLU A 133 -25.53 28.63 1.37
N GLY A 134 -25.11 29.41 0.36
CA GLY A 134 -24.86 30.84 0.49
C GLY A 134 -26.15 31.67 0.52
N ALA A 135 -26.03 32.96 0.84
CA ALA A 135 -27.17 33.88 0.89
C ALA A 135 -27.84 34.12 -0.48
N ASP A 136 -27.17 33.75 -1.56
CA ASP A 136 -27.69 33.78 -2.93
C ASP A 136 -28.34 32.45 -3.38
N GLY A 137 -28.35 31.43 -2.51
CA GLY A 137 -28.90 30.10 -2.78
C GLY A 137 -27.97 29.17 -3.56
N LEU A 138 -26.70 29.56 -3.79
CA LEU A 138 -25.71 28.67 -4.39
C LEU A 138 -25.20 27.63 -3.38
N LEU A 139 -25.12 26.37 -3.83
CA LEU A 139 -24.62 25.25 -3.04
C LEU A 139 -23.15 24.98 -3.33
N ALA A 140 -22.34 24.86 -2.28
CA ALA A 140 -20.97 24.41 -2.36
C ALA A 140 -20.81 23.05 -1.70
N SER A 141 -20.20 22.10 -2.43
CA SER A 141 -19.79 20.78 -1.93
C SER A 141 -18.73 20.92 -0.82
N LEU A 142 -18.89 20.23 0.31
CA LEU A 142 -17.99 20.35 1.47
C LEU A 142 -17.22 19.06 1.80
N GLN A 143 -17.37 18.01 1.00
CA GLN A 143 -16.72 16.72 1.25
C GLN A 143 -15.26 16.65 0.80
N GLU A 144 -14.83 17.53 -0.11
CA GLU A 144 -13.49 17.46 -0.69
C GLU A 144 -12.44 18.02 0.27
N THR A 145 -11.34 17.29 0.40
CA THR A 145 -10.16 17.68 1.19
C THR A 145 -8.94 17.70 0.28
N VAL A 146 -7.90 18.43 0.69
CA VAL A 146 -6.63 18.47 -0.02
C VAL A 146 -5.99 17.10 0.11
N GLN A 147 -5.67 16.47 -1.01
CA GLN A 147 -5.00 15.17 -0.98
C GLN A 147 -3.55 15.34 -0.55
N GLY A 148 -3.22 14.81 0.64
CA GLY A 148 -1.85 14.74 1.13
C GLY A 148 -1.07 13.57 0.54
N GLU A 149 0.16 13.82 0.12
CA GLU A 149 1.14 12.82 -0.30
C GLU A 149 2.35 12.90 0.66
N TYR A 150 2.74 11.80 1.28
CA TYR A 150 4.00 11.70 2.04
C TYR A 150 4.16 12.71 3.21
N GLY A 151 3.06 13.09 3.88
CA GLY A 151 3.11 14.11 4.94
C GLY A 151 3.14 15.55 4.41
N CYS A 152 2.87 15.74 3.12
CA CYS A 152 2.79 17.04 2.44
C CYS A 152 1.41 17.21 1.78
N TRP A 153 0.73 18.33 2.06
CA TRP A 153 -0.53 18.74 1.44
C TRP A 153 -0.27 20.00 0.63
N ARG A 154 -0.58 19.97 -0.67
CA ARG A 154 -0.37 21.12 -1.55
C ARG A 154 -1.67 21.79 -1.91
N VAL A 155 -1.74 23.09 -1.65
CA VAL A 155 -2.84 23.96 -2.05
C VAL A 155 -2.36 24.77 -3.25
N PRO A 156 -2.75 24.39 -4.49
CA PRO A 156 -2.21 25.00 -5.70
C PRO A 156 -2.63 26.46 -5.89
N THR A 157 -3.77 26.85 -5.31
CA THR A 157 -4.27 28.22 -5.34
C THR A 157 -4.87 28.57 -3.99
N PHE A 158 -4.35 29.59 -3.33
CA PHE A 158 -4.81 30.11 -2.06
C PHE A 158 -4.93 31.63 -2.16
N TYR A 159 -6.16 32.14 -2.06
CA TYR A 159 -6.48 33.55 -2.32
C TYR A 159 -5.99 34.43 -1.17
N SER A 160 -5.15 35.41 -1.47
CA SER A 160 -4.58 36.36 -0.49
C SER A 160 -5.64 37.30 0.10
N ALA A 161 -5.30 37.98 1.21
CA ALA A 161 -6.21 38.88 1.93
C ALA A 161 -6.63 40.11 1.11
N ASP A 162 -5.87 40.45 0.05
CA ASP A 162 -6.19 41.55 -0.87
C ASP A 162 -7.32 41.22 -1.87
N ASN A 163 -7.79 39.97 -1.93
CA ASN A 163 -8.87 39.57 -2.82
C ASN A 163 -10.26 39.92 -2.28
N LEU A 164 -11.24 40.06 -3.18
CA LEU A 164 -12.66 40.21 -2.82
C LEU A 164 -13.24 38.95 -2.16
N ALA A 165 -12.77 37.77 -2.57
CA ALA A 165 -13.03 36.51 -1.90
C ALA A 165 -11.68 35.96 -1.43
N THR A 166 -11.59 35.61 -0.15
CA THR A 166 -10.32 35.24 0.49
C THR A 166 -10.33 33.77 0.89
N SER A 167 -9.16 33.14 0.89
CA SER A 167 -9.04 31.76 1.34
C SER A 167 -8.99 31.66 2.86
N LYS A 168 -9.59 30.59 3.39
CA LYS A 168 -9.44 30.08 4.75
C LYS A 168 -8.88 28.66 4.67
N LEU A 169 -7.72 28.45 5.29
CA LEU A 169 -7.11 27.15 5.44
C LEU A 169 -7.66 26.47 6.70
N ARG A 170 -8.36 25.35 6.55
CA ARG A 170 -8.74 24.51 7.70
C ARG A 170 -7.77 23.36 7.82
N VAL A 171 -7.23 23.15 9.02
CA VAL A 171 -6.29 22.06 9.31
C VAL A 171 -6.77 21.31 10.54
N THR A 172 -7.12 20.04 10.36
CA THR A 172 -7.68 19.18 11.40
C THR A 172 -6.68 18.10 11.77
N ASN A 173 -6.39 17.96 13.07
CA ASN A 173 -5.58 16.86 13.57
C ASN A 173 -6.48 15.76 14.14
N GLU A 174 -6.70 14.71 13.35
CA GLU A 174 -7.51 13.56 13.77
C GLU A 174 -6.69 12.50 14.52
N SER A 175 -5.38 12.73 14.68
CA SER A 175 -4.49 11.85 15.42
C SER A 175 -4.75 11.92 16.92
N GLY A 176 -4.23 10.93 17.67
CA GLY A 176 -4.35 10.89 19.14
C GLY A 176 -3.30 11.72 19.88
N GLU A 177 -2.43 12.41 19.16
CA GLU A 177 -1.29 13.17 19.69
C GLU A 177 -1.27 14.57 19.07
N VAL A 178 -0.44 15.47 19.58
CA VAL A 178 -0.26 16.81 18.99
C VAL A 178 0.44 16.69 17.63
N ALA A 179 -0.05 17.42 16.63
CA ALA A 179 0.55 17.52 15.30
C ALA A 179 1.36 18.82 15.17
N LYS A 180 2.58 18.71 14.66
CA LYS A 180 3.46 19.83 14.35
C LYS A 180 3.42 20.09 12.87
N ILE A 181 3.01 21.30 12.51
CA ILE A 181 2.67 21.66 11.14
C ILE A 181 3.55 22.82 10.69
N LYS A 182 4.07 22.71 9.47
CA LYS A 182 4.80 23.78 8.78
C LYS A 182 4.07 24.17 7.51
N ILE A 183 3.90 25.47 7.29
CA ILE A 183 3.24 26.00 6.08
C ILE A 183 4.23 26.92 5.37
N SER A 184 4.51 26.62 4.11
CA SER A 184 5.31 27.48 3.23
C SER A 184 4.49 27.96 2.05
N GLY A 185 4.76 29.19 1.59
CA GLY A 185 4.04 29.82 0.50
C GLY A 185 4.94 30.17 -0.67
N ARG A 186 4.43 30.06 -1.89
CA ARG A 186 5.01 30.64 -3.10
C ARG A 186 3.97 31.54 -3.77
N ASP A 187 4.30 32.80 -3.99
CA ASP A 187 3.38 33.74 -4.66
C ASP A 187 3.28 33.49 -6.18
N ASP A 188 2.37 34.19 -6.87
CA ASP A 188 2.17 34.05 -8.32
C ASP A 188 3.39 34.46 -9.17
N ARG A 189 4.36 35.16 -8.59
CA ARG A 189 5.65 35.49 -9.25
C ARG A 189 6.71 34.42 -9.01
N GLY A 190 6.39 33.39 -8.24
CA GLY A 190 7.29 32.33 -7.86
C GLY A 190 8.17 32.68 -6.66
N THR A 191 7.92 33.78 -5.96
CA THR A 191 8.66 34.20 -4.77
C THR A 191 8.24 33.33 -3.59
N VAL A 192 9.20 32.68 -2.94
CA VAL A 192 8.95 31.82 -1.77
C VAL A 192 8.93 32.70 -0.51
N SER A 193 8.06 32.36 0.45
CA SER A 193 8.02 33.01 1.76
C SER A 193 9.38 32.92 2.45
N ALA A 194 9.78 33.97 3.16
CA ALA A 194 11.12 34.06 3.76
C ALA A 194 11.36 33.01 4.84
N SER A 195 10.31 32.61 5.55
CA SER A 195 10.30 31.54 6.55
C SER A 195 9.01 30.74 6.44
N PRO A 196 9.00 29.45 6.84
CA PRO A 196 7.76 28.73 7.04
C PRO A 196 7.01 29.28 8.26
N ILE A 197 5.70 29.17 8.23
CA ILE A 197 4.83 29.30 9.41
C ILE A 197 4.88 27.97 10.15
N GLU A 198 4.97 28.01 11.47
CA GLU A 198 4.92 26.82 12.33
C GLU A 198 3.73 26.93 13.30
N LEU A 199 3.00 25.82 13.48
CA LEU A 199 1.92 25.71 14.45
C LEU A 199 1.78 24.29 15.01
N GLU A 200 1.24 24.19 16.22
CA GLU A 200 0.86 22.92 16.84
C GLU A 200 -0.66 22.81 16.92
N VAL A 201 -1.20 21.67 16.47
CA VAL A 201 -2.64 21.38 16.53
C VAL A 201 -2.84 20.20 17.46
N ALA A 202 -3.59 20.39 18.55
CA ALA A 202 -3.87 19.33 19.50
C ALA A 202 -4.74 18.21 18.89
N SER A 203 -4.78 17.05 19.55
CA SER A 203 -5.60 15.91 19.10
C SER A 203 -7.09 16.31 19.00
N GLN A 204 -7.74 15.91 17.91
CA GLN A 204 -9.13 16.22 17.55
C GLN A 204 -9.45 17.70 17.29
N VAL A 205 -8.48 18.60 17.39
CA VAL A 205 -8.69 20.04 17.16
C VAL A 205 -8.63 20.38 15.68
N THR A 206 -9.45 21.33 15.27
CA THR A 206 -9.38 22.01 13.97
C THR A 206 -8.87 23.43 14.17
N LYS A 207 -7.88 23.84 13.40
CA LYS A 207 -7.46 25.25 13.29
C LYS A 207 -7.89 25.80 11.93
N THR A 208 -8.58 26.94 11.95
CA THR A 208 -8.94 27.69 10.75
C THR A 208 -8.12 28.97 10.71
N LEU A 209 -7.31 29.13 9.66
CA LEU A 209 -6.44 30.29 9.45
C LEU A 209 -6.91 31.03 8.21
N SER A 210 -7.25 32.32 8.36
CA SER A 210 -7.56 33.18 7.22
C SER A 210 -6.31 33.53 6.42
N ALA A 211 -6.48 34.03 5.20
CA ALA A 211 -5.37 34.56 4.42
C ALA A 211 -4.60 35.66 5.16
N ALA A 212 -5.31 36.54 5.88
CA ALA A 212 -4.68 37.56 6.71
C ALA A 212 -3.88 36.96 7.87
N ASP A 213 -4.39 35.91 8.54
CA ASP A 213 -3.63 35.22 9.60
C ASP A 213 -2.31 34.65 9.07
N LEU A 214 -2.31 34.08 7.86
CA LEU A 214 -1.09 33.54 7.25
C LEU A 214 -0.14 34.65 6.74
N GLU A 215 -0.65 35.75 6.19
CA GLU A 215 0.16 36.83 5.62
C GLU A 215 0.76 37.73 6.71
N ASP A 216 -0.03 38.11 7.71
CA ASP A 216 0.34 39.06 8.76
C ASP A 216 0.84 38.39 10.05
N GLY A 217 0.45 37.14 10.27
CA GLY A 217 0.70 36.41 11.52
C GLY A 217 -0.40 36.60 12.57
N THR A 218 -0.44 35.67 13.53
CA THR A 218 -1.36 35.70 14.68
C THR A 218 -0.67 35.13 15.92
N SER A 219 -1.28 35.23 17.10
CA SER A 219 -0.74 34.64 18.34
C SER A 219 -0.68 33.11 18.31
N ASP A 220 -1.48 32.49 17.44
CA ASP A 220 -1.63 31.03 17.35
C ASP A 220 -0.58 30.37 16.44
N ILE A 221 0.22 31.16 15.72
CA ILE A 221 1.24 30.66 14.79
C ILE A 221 2.56 31.40 14.99
N THR A 222 3.66 30.76 14.60
CA THR A 222 4.99 31.40 14.57
C THR A 222 5.41 31.66 13.13
N GLY A 223 5.74 32.90 12.80
CA GLY A 223 6.10 33.32 11.43
C GLY A 223 4.91 33.83 10.62
N SER A 224 5.16 34.23 9.38
CA SER A 224 4.13 34.64 8.40
C SER A 224 4.64 34.48 6.96
N LEU A 225 3.73 34.48 5.99
CA LEU A 225 4.06 34.47 4.56
C LEU A 225 4.56 35.85 4.10
N GLY A 226 4.08 36.93 4.73
CA GLY A 226 4.36 38.31 4.38
C GLY A 226 3.53 38.82 3.19
N ASN A 227 3.92 40.00 2.68
CA ASN A 227 3.22 40.68 1.58
C ASN A 227 3.70 40.13 0.22
N GLY A 228 3.20 38.96 -0.17
CA GLY A 228 3.44 38.35 -1.48
C GLY A 228 2.86 39.16 -2.64
N ARG A 229 3.08 38.71 -3.88
CA ARG A 229 2.42 39.29 -5.07
C ARG A 229 1.41 38.32 -5.67
N GLY A 230 0.13 38.69 -5.60
CA GLY A 230 -0.97 37.89 -6.13
C GLY A 230 -1.47 36.91 -5.08
N ASN A 231 -1.83 35.71 -5.52
CA ASN A 231 -2.25 34.60 -4.67
C ASN A 231 -1.05 33.72 -4.29
N TRP A 232 -1.31 32.76 -3.40
CA TRP A 232 -0.31 31.84 -2.89
C TRP A 232 -0.54 30.41 -3.40
N GLN A 233 0.55 29.69 -3.55
CA GLN A 233 0.60 28.24 -3.58
C GLN A 233 1.15 27.79 -2.23
N LEU A 234 0.39 27.00 -1.47
CA LEU A 234 0.83 26.53 -0.16
C LEU A 234 1.34 25.10 -0.22
N ALA A 235 2.37 24.84 0.58
CA ALA A 235 2.87 23.53 0.93
C ALA A 235 2.77 23.40 2.44
N ILE A 236 1.91 22.48 2.90
CA ILE A 236 1.67 22.17 4.31
C ILE A 236 2.35 20.84 4.61
N GLU A 237 3.27 20.84 5.56
CA GLU A 237 3.97 19.64 6.03
C GLU A 237 3.52 19.34 7.46
N SER A 238 3.33 18.07 7.80
CA SER A 238 2.93 17.67 9.15
C SER A 238 3.57 16.35 9.55
N ASP A 239 4.01 16.25 10.82
CA ASP A 239 4.53 15.01 11.41
C ASP A 239 3.43 13.99 11.77
N ARG A 240 2.16 14.38 11.58
CA ARG A 240 0.95 13.56 11.74
C ARG A 240 0.06 13.63 10.53
N LEU A 241 -0.81 12.63 10.39
CA LEU A 241 -1.94 12.68 9.47
C LEU A 241 -2.88 13.81 9.89
N ILE A 242 -3.13 14.72 8.95
CA ILE A 242 -4.06 15.84 9.11
C ILE A 242 -5.03 15.86 7.93
N THR A 243 -6.19 16.45 8.16
CA THR A 243 -7.14 16.79 7.09
C THR A 243 -7.02 18.28 6.80
N VAL A 244 -6.76 18.62 5.54
CA VAL A 244 -6.59 20.01 5.09
C VAL A 244 -7.72 20.37 4.14
N MET A 245 -8.32 21.55 4.31
CA MET A 245 -9.28 22.12 3.36
C MET A 245 -8.90 23.56 3.02
N ASN A 246 -9.17 23.95 1.78
CA ASN A 246 -9.07 25.32 1.30
C ASN A 246 -10.47 25.80 0.89
N LEU A 247 -11.04 26.67 1.73
CA LEU A 247 -12.34 27.27 1.51
C LEU A 247 -12.14 28.70 1.04
N VAL A 248 -12.77 29.10 -0.05
CA VAL A 248 -12.79 30.48 -0.52
C VAL A 248 -14.13 31.10 -0.16
N GLU A 249 -14.09 32.19 0.59
CA GLU A 249 -15.27 32.88 1.09
C GLU A 249 -15.32 34.32 0.56
N GLY A 250 -16.46 34.70 0.00
CA GLY A 250 -16.80 36.08 -0.33
C GLY A 250 -18.10 36.50 0.35
N ASP A 251 -18.56 37.73 0.10
CA ASP A 251 -19.71 38.35 0.79
C ASP A 251 -21.02 37.55 0.78
N ARG A 252 -21.19 36.58 -0.13
CA ARG A 252 -22.46 35.84 -0.33
C ARG A 252 -22.32 34.35 -0.58
N ALA A 253 -21.11 33.86 -0.79
CA ALA A 253 -20.88 32.50 -1.23
C ALA A 253 -19.57 31.95 -0.66
N ILE A 254 -19.60 30.65 -0.40
CA ILE A 254 -18.44 29.84 -0.07
C ILE A 254 -18.16 28.88 -1.23
N SER A 255 -16.90 28.51 -1.42
CA SER A 255 -16.49 27.50 -2.40
C SER A 255 -15.39 26.64 -1.80
N ASN A 256 -15.52 25.33 -1.98
CA ASN A 256 -14.47 24.39 -1.62
C ASN A 256 -13.56 24.19 -2.84
N VAL A 257 -12.30 24.59 -2.74
CA VAL A 257 -11.28 24.47 -3.79
C VAL A 257 -10.12 23.58 -3.31
N SER A 258 -10.47 22.56 -2.52
CA SER A 258 -9.50 21.61 -1.95
C SER A 258 -9.03 20.55 -2.95
N SER A 259 -9.86 20.17 -3.92
CA SER A 259 -9.51 19.15 -4.91
C SER A 259 -8.50 19.67 -5.95
N ARG A 260 -7.63 18.75 -6.42
CA ARG A 260 -6.71 18.97 -7.53
C ARG A 260 -6.92 17.91 -8.62
N PRO A 261 -6.63 18.20 -9.90
CA PRO A 261 -6.58 17.19 -10.95
C PRO A 261 -5.53 16.13 -10.63
N SER A 262 -5.86 14.85 -10.85
CA SER A 262 -5.10 13.64 -10.46
C SER A 262 -3.70 13.47 -11.07
N TYR A 263 -3.19 14.44 -11.85
CA TYR A 263 -1.92 14.33 -12.60
C TYR A 263 -0.81 15.29 -12.15
N ALA A 264 -1.06 16.12 -11.14
CA ALA A 264 -0.05 17.09 -10.66
C ALA A 264 0.88 16.44 -9.62
N VAL A 265 1.95 15.79 -10.09
CA VAL A 265 3.07 15.33 -9.27
C VAL A 265 3.91 16.55 -8.89
N GLY A 266 3.91 16.95 -7.62
CA GLY A 266 4.74 18.05 -7.16
C GLY A 266 4.97 17.94 -5.67
N HIS A 267 6.24 17.82 -5.28
CA HIS A 267 6.66 17.76 -3.88
C HIS A 267 6.53 19.12 -3.18
N CYS A 268 6.45 19.12 -1.85
CA CYS A 268 6.66 20.32 -1.04
C CYS A 268 8.02 20.95 -1.40
N TRP A 269 8.07 22.28 -1.47
CA TRP A 269 9.23 23.02 -1.99
C TRP A 269 10.49 22.92 -1.11
N LEU A 270 10.33 22.43 0.12
CA LEU A 270 11.38 22.21 1.10
C LEU A 270 11.55 20.70 1.26
N GLY A 271 12.55 20.13 0.57
CA GLY A 271 12.85 18.70 0.55
C GLY A 271 13.40 18.13 1.87
N LYS A 272 12.78 18.45 3.01
CA LYS A 272 13.10 17.89 4.32
C LYS A 272 11.83 17.92 5.17
N THR A 273 11.30 16.75 5.54
CA THR A 273 10.94 16.32 6.91
C THR A 273 9.95 15.14 6.86
N LEU A 274 10.37 14.01 7.44
CA LEU A 274 9.63 12.85 8.01
C LEU A 274 8.26 12.46 7.44
N ALA A 275 8.11 11.22 6.93
CA ALA A 275 7.86 10.04 7.75
C ALA A 275 6.69 10.25 8.73
N ASN A 276 5.47 9.89 8.32
CA ASN A 276 4.39 9.28 9.14
C ASN A 276 3.06 9.33 8.38
N ALA A 277 3.01 8.63 7.26
CA ALA A 277 1.74 8.23 6.64
C ALA A 277 1.07 7.19 7.55
N ASP A 278 -0.24 7.34 7.81
CA ASP A 278 -1.12 6.42 8.58
C ASP A 278 -0.61 5.96 9.97
N ARG A 279 -1.45 6.03 11.01
CA ARG A 279 -1.18 5.40 12.32
C ARG A 279 -0.80 3.92 12.19
N SER A 280 -1.22 3.26 11.11
CA SER A 280 -0.85 1.88 10.77
C SER A 280 0.60 1.72 10.28
N ILE A 281 1.16 2.63 9.47
CA ILE A 281 2.59 2.60 9.07
C ILE A 281 3.50 3.19 10.14
N GLY A 282 3.10 4.23 10.88
CA GLY A 282 3.91 4.73 12.01
C GLY A 282 4.14 3.65 13.08
N LYS A 283 3.09 2.86 13.40
CA LYS A 283 3.20 1.66 14.24
C LYS A 283 3.96 0.51 13.56
N LEU A 284 3.94 0.44 12.23
CA LEU A 284 4.69 -0.52 11.45
C LEU A 284 6.19 -0.26 11.59
N LEU A 285 6.64 0.95 11.28
CA LEU A 285 8.01 1.41 11.47
C LEU A 285 8.42 1.32 12.95
N GLN A 286 7.61 1.80 13.89
CA GLN A 286 7.91 1.63 15.33
C GLN A 286 7.97 0.16 15.78
N ALA A 287 7.15 -0.74 15.23
CA ALA A 287 7.23 -2.17 15.52
C ALA A 287 8.47 -2.83 14.89
N PHE A 288 9.04 -2.26 13.83
CA PHE A 288 10.30 -2.69 13.22
C PHE A 288 11.52 -2.04 13.90
N VAL A 289 11.40 -0.82 14.39
CA VAL A 289 12.44 -0.04 15.08
C VAL A 289 12.53 -0.42 16.56
N ALA A 290 11.46 -0.87 17.21
CA ALA A 290 11.47 -1.20 18.63
C ALA A 290 10.41 -2.23 19.05
N PRO A 291 10.59 -3.53 18.80
CA PRO A 291 9.99 -4.53 19.67
C PRO A 291 10.54 -4.35 21.10
N GLU A 292 9.66 -4.33 22.11
CA GLU A 292 10.08 -4.36 23.52
C GLU A 292 11.09 -5.50 23.74
N GLY A 293 12.30 -5.13 24.16
CA GLY A 293 13.42 -6.06 24.38
C GLY A 293 14.58 -6.00 23.36
N LEU A 294 14.52 -5.12 22.35
CA LEU A 294 15.59 -4.92 21.36
C LEU A 294 16.03 -3.44 21.27
N GLU A 295 16.22 -2.78 22.40
CA GLU A 295 16.81 -1.43 22.48
C GLU A 295 18.28 -1.47 22.00
N GLY A 296 18.48 -1.43 20.67
CA GLY A 296 19.78 -1.52 19.98
C GLY A 296 19.70 -1.70 18.44
N THR A 297 18.52 -1.58 17.85
CA THR A 297 18.12 -2.04 16.49
C THR A 297 18.73 -1.33 15.27
N ALA A 298 19.57 -0.30 15.45
CA ALA A 298 20.47 0.14 14.36
C ALA A 298 21.40 -1.00 13.86
N GLN A 299 21.39 -2.16 14.53
CA GLN A 299 22.14 -3.37 14.18
C GLN A 299 21.37 -4.44 13.37
N ILE A 300 20.05 -4.36 13.14
CA ILE A 300 19.30 -5.47 12.49
C ILE A 300 19.28 -5.40 10.95
N THR A 301 19.23 -4.22 10.37
CA THR A 301 19.37 -4.00 8.91
C THR A 301 19.86 -2.58 8.68
N PRO A 302 20.69 -2.31 7.64
CA PRO A 302 21.12 -0.95 7.32
C PRO A 302 19.97 -0.03 6.92
N ALA A 303 19.01 -0.52 6.12
CA ALA A 303 17.79 0.18 5.77
C ALA A 303 16.56 -0.72 5.68
N LEU A 304 15.40 -0.10 5.87
CA LEU A 304 14.07 -0.68 5.76
C LEU A 304 13.18 0.26 4.93
N TYR A 305 12.39 -0.33 4.05
CA TYR A 305 11.42 0.35 3.21
C TYR A 305 10.06 -0.35 3.38
N ALA A 306 8.98 0.40 3.49
CA ALA A 306 7.64 -0.17 3.61
C ALA A 306 6.60 0.68 2.88
N ALA A 307 5.57 0.04 2.33
CA ALA A 307 4.45 0.71 1.69
C ALA A 307 3.11 0.01 1.92
N ILE A 308 2.04 0.80 1.96
CA ILE A 308 0.64 0.35 1.81
C ILE A 308 0.13 0.95 0.51
N ILE A 309 -0.46 0.09 -0.31
CA ILE A 309 -0.88 0.41 -1.68
C ILE A 309 -2.32 -0.05 -1.83
N ASP A 310 -3.12 0.67 -2.59
CA ASP A 310 -4.49 0.26 -2.94
C ASP A 310 -4.86 0.63 -4.39
N GLU A 311 -6.14 0.55 -4.73
CA GLU A 311 -6.65 0.82 -6.08
C GLU A 311 -6.39 2.25 -6.59
N THR A 312 -6.03 3.19 -5.71
CA THR A 312 -5.70 4.58 -6.06
C THR A 312 -4.20 4.84 -6.15
N GLY A 313 -3.37 4.00 -5.53
CA GLY A 313 -1.91 4.08 -5.60
C GLY A 313 -1.27 3.83 -4.24
N VAL A 314 -0.10 4.43 -4.01
CA VAL A 314 0.56 4.39 -2.70
C VAL A 314 -0.24 5.22 -1.71
N ARG A 315 -0.79 4.57 -0.68
CA ARG A 315 -1.48 5.23 0.43
C ARG A 315 -0.52 5.74 1.49
N ALA A 316 0.53 4.97 1.71
CA ALA A 316 1.51 5.26 2.73
C ALA A 316 2.84 4.59 2.33
N ILE A 317 3.95 5.28 2.53
CA ILE A 317 5.30 4.76 2.27
C ILE A 317 6.26 5.35 3.28
N ALA A 318 7.30 4.58 3.60
CA ALA A 318 8.39 5.04 4.43
C ALA A 318 9.70 4.34 4.08
N ALA A 319 10.79 5.03 4.35
CA ALA A 319 12.14 4.53 4.29
C ALA A 319 12.87 5.00 5.56
N GLU A 320 13.66 4.12 6.16
CA GLU A 320 14.45 4.42 7.35
C GLU A 320 15.80 3.69 7.28
N GLY A 321 16.84 4.32 7.83
CA GLY A 321 18.19 3.80 7.85
C GLY A 321 19.09 4.44 6.78
N ILE A 322 20.12 3.70 6.36
CA ILE A 322 21.18 4.17 5.48
C ILE A 322 21.30 3.32 4.21
N LYS A 323 21.48 3.99 3.08
CA LYS A 323 21.64 3.37 1.77
C LYS A 323 22.87 2.47 1.67
N LYS A 324 23.95 2.87 2.36
CA LYS A 324 25.24 2.18 2.37
C LYS A 324 25.83 2.23 3.77
N PHE A 325 26.09 1.07 4.35
CA PHE A 325 26.70 0.97 5.68
C PHE A 325 28.08 1.63 5.69
N GLY A 326 28.39 2.34 6.77
CA GLY A 326 29.61 3.15 6.89
C GLY A 326 29.52 4.54 6.26
N THR A 327 28.39 4.91 5.66
CA THR A 327 28.12 6.30 5.20
C THR A 327 27.00 6.94 6.00
N THR A 328 26.72 8.22 5.72
CA THR A 328 25.59 8.97 6.28
C THR A 328 24.47 9.22 5.26
N THR A 329 24.47 8.48 4.14
CA THR A 329 23.46 8.65 3.09
C THR A 329 22.18 7.97 3.53
N GLU A 330 21.18 8.78 3.89
CA GLU A 330 19.88 8.31 4.39
C GLU A 330 19.10 7.60 3.30
N ALA A 331 18.42 6.50 3.66
CA ALA A 331 17.46 5.82 2.81
C ALA A 331 16.33 6.77 2.41
N SER A 332 15.85 6.64 1.17
CA SER A 332 14.80 7.49 0.62
C SER A 332 13.66 6.66 0.05
N ILE A 333 12.44 7.17 0.16
CA ILE A 333 11.25 6.55 -0.44
C ILE A 333 11.31 6.48 -1.98
N HIS A 334 12.24 7.23 -2.59
CA HIS A 334 12.48 7.24 -4.04
C HIS A 334 13.57 6.27 -4.49
N ASP A 335 14.21 5.56 -3.56
CA ASP A 335 15.27 4.62 -3.87
C ASP A 335 14.76 3.49 -4.77
N ARG A 336 15.61 3.05 -5.71
CA ARG A 336 15.34 1.85 -6.51
C ARG A 336 15.77 0.65 -5.71
N LEU A 337 14.80 -0.16 -5.31
CA LEU A 337 14.99 -1.30 -4.44
C LEU A 337 15.11 -2.56 -5.27
N TYR A 338 16.10 -3.40 -4.97
CA TYR A 338 16.20 -4.71 -5.61
C TYR A 338 15.10 -5.63 -5.08
N LEU A 339 14.25 -6.14 -5.96
CA LEU A 339 13.00 -6.78 -5.57
C LEU A 339 13.10 -8.29 -5.39
N GLY A 340 14.20 -8.92 -5.83
CA GLY A 340 14.38 -10.36 -5.72
C GLY A 340 13.22 -11.12 -6.40
N SER A 341 12.72 -12.17 -5.75
CA SER A 341 11.67 -13.05 -6.28
C SER A 341 10.31 -12.40 -6.58
N ILE A 342 10.08 -11.13 -6.24
CA ILE A 342 8.95 -10.34 -6.80
C ILE A 342 9.09 -10.20 -8.33
N THR A 343 10.27 -10.44 -8.89
CA THR A 343 10.50 -10.54 -10.34
C THR A 343 9.74 -11.70 -11.00
N LYS A 344 9.51 -12.81 -10.27
CA LYS A 344 8.81 -14.00 -10.80
C LYS A 344 7.36 -13.69 -11.22
N PRO A 345 6.51 -13.06 -10.38
CA PRO A 345 5.17 -12.72 -10.82
C PRO A 345 5.18 -11.73 -11.97
N MET A 346 6.12 -10.78 -12.04
CA MET A 346 6.25 -9.89 -13.21
C MET A 346 6.59 -10.65 -14.50
N THR A 347 7.53 -11.61 -14.43
CA THR A 347 7.88 -12.48 -15.58
C THR A 347 6.70 -13.37 -15.99
N ALA A 348 5.94 -13.90 -15.03
CA ALA A 348 4.74 -14.67 -15.32
C ALA A 348 3.64 -13.83 -15.98
N THR A 349 3.45 -12.57 -15.54
CA THR A 349 2.53 -11.62 -16.19
C THR A 349 2.99 -11.29 -17.62
N MET A 350 4.29 -11.09 -17.85
CA MET A 350 4.83 -10.87 -19.20
C MET A 350 4.58 -12.06 -20.13
N ILE A 351 4.78 -13.29 -19.63
CA ILE A 351 4.44 -14.49 -20.41
C ILE A 351 2.93 -14.55 -20.66
N ALA A 352 2.11 -14.18 -19.67
CA ALA A 352 0.66 -14.15 -19.83
C ALA A 352 0.22 -13.17 -20.93
N THR A 353 0.82 -11.97 -21.04
CA THR A 353 0.50 -11.05 -22.14
C THR A 353 0.79 -11.70 -23.49
N LEU A 354 1.90 -12.43 -23.63
CA LEU A 354 2.24 -13.14 -24.87
C LEU A 354 1.28 -14.31 -25.15
N VAL A 355 0.88 -15.05 -24.12
CA VAL A 355 -0.07 -16.17 -24.24
C VAL A 355 -1.46 -15.69 -24.67
N PHE A 356 -1.89 -14.51 -24.24
CA PHE A 356 -3.24 -14.02 -24.50
C PHE A 356 -3.37 -13.09 -25.73
N GLU A 357 -2.34 -12.33 -26.06
CA GLU A 357 -2.40 -11.33 -27.15
C GLU A 357 -2.04 -11.91 -28.51
N ASP A 358 -1.14 -12.91 -28.55
CA ASP A 358 -0.60 -13.43 -29.80
C ASP A 358 -0.57 -14.96 -29.82
N GLU A 359 -1.67 -15.54 -30.30
CA GLU A 359 -1.80 -16.99 -30.55
C GLU A 359 -0.74 -17.51 -31.54
N SER A 360 0.02 -16.66 -32.23
CA SER A 360 1.14 -17.12 -33.09
C SER A 360 2.47 -17.29 -32.34
N VAL A 361 2.64 -16.66 -31.18
CA VAL A 361 3.84 -16.79 -30.34
C VAL A 361 3.73 -18.04 -29.47
N PHE A 362 2.71 -18.12 -28.62
CA PHE A 362 2.40 -19.32 -27.85
C PHE A 362 1.22 -20.03 -28.51
N THR A 363 1.49 -20.79 -29.57
CA THR A 363 0.46 -21.47 -30.38
C THR A 363 -0.43 -22.45 -29.62
N ASN A 364 0.08 -23.06 -28.55
CA ASN A 364 -0.71 -23.89 -27.63
C ASN A 364 -1.06 -23.15 -26.31
N GLY A 365 -0.89 -21.83 -26.26
CA GLY A 365 -1.08 -21.01 -25.07
C GLY A 365 -0.30 -21.52 -23.87
N TRP A 366 -0.99 -21.73 -22.74
CA TRP A 366 -0.41 -22.31 -21.52
C TRP A 366 0.06 -23.78 -21.67
N ASP A 367 -0.37 -24.47 -22.73
CA ASP A 367 0.00 -25.85 -23.06
C ASP A 367 1.27 -25.97 -23.90
N THR A 368 1.86 -24.86 -24.37
CA THR A 368 3.12 -24.88 -25.12
C THR A 368 4.21 -25.56 -24.31
N SER A 369 4.79 -26.60 -24.87
CA SER A 369 5.75 -27.51 -24.24
C SER A 369 7.20 -27.18 -24.60
N ILE A 370 8.15 -27.74 -23.85
CA ILE A 370 9.58 -27.61 -24.16
C ILE A 370 9.88 -28.16 -25.56
N GLN A 371 9.29 -29.29 -25.96
CA GLN A 371 9.49 -29.83 -27.30
C GLN A 371 8.91 -28.95 -28.41
N ASP A 372 7.84 -28.19 -28.14
CA ASP A 372 7.28 -27.26 -29.14
C ASP A 372 8.29 -26.13 -29.45
N VAL A 373 9.14 -25.78 -28.48
CA VAL A 373 10.08 -24.65 -28.56
C VAL A 373 11.51 -25.08 -28.90
N TYR A 374 11.92 -26.26 -28.42
CA TYR A 374 13.29 -26.79 -28.52
C TYR A 374 13.36 -28.15 -29.25
N GLY A 375 12.43 -28.39 -30.18
CA GLY A 375 12.27 -29.68 -30.88
C GLY A 375 13.55 -30.19 -31.58
N GLU A 376 14.41 -29.28 -32.02
CA GLU A 376 15.70 -29.59 -32.64
C GLU A 376 16.77 -30.07 -31.65
N PHE A 377 16.56 -29.94 -30.34
CA PHE A 377 17.50 -30.36 -29.29
C PHE A 377 16.97 -31.54 -28.45
N LEU A 378 15.92 -32.24 -28.90
CA LEU A 378 15.29 -33.32 -28.12
C LEU A 378 16.22 -34.50 -27.82
N ASP A 379 17.18 -34.77 -28.69
CA ASP A 379 18.19 -35.82 -28.47
C ASP A 379 19.16 -35.48 -27.32
N GLU A 380 19.27 -34.20 -26.96
CA GLU A 380 20.17 -33.68 -25.93
C GLU A 380 19.43 -33.35 -24.63
N ILE A 381 18.17 -32.92 -24.74
CA ILE A 381 17.28 -32.65 -23.62
C ILE A 381 16.82 -33.97 -23.00
N HIS A 382 16.85 -34.06 -21.67
CA HIS A 382 16.35 -35.21 -20.94
C HIS A 382 14.86 -35.48 -21.27
N GLU A 383 14.52 -36.73 -21.60
CA GLU A 383 13.19 -37.11 -22.12
C GLU A 383 12.02 -36.67 -21.23
N ASP A 384 12.19 -36.71 -19.91
CA ASP A 384 11.19 -36.26 -18.93
C ASP A 384 10.77 -34.78 -19.09
N TYR A 385 11.59 -33.94 -19.74
CA TYR A 385 11.27 -32.54 -19.98
C TYR A 385 10.53 -32.29 -21.28
N HIS A 386 10.52 -33.21 -22.25
CA HIS A 386 9.96 -32.96 -23.60
C HIS A 386 8.54 -32.42 -23.53
N GLU A 387 7.69 -33.05 -22.72
CA GLU A 387 6.27 -32.74 -22.58
C GLU A 387 5.97 -31.70 -21.47
N VAL A 388 6.99 -31.14 -20.81
CA VAL A 388 6.79 -30.13 -19.76
C VAL A 388 6.30 -28.83 -20.38
N LYS A 389 5.23 -28.27 -19.82
CA LYS A 389 4.49 -27.12 -20.36
C LYS A 389 4.87 -25.84 -19.64
N ILE A 390 4.75 -24.70 -20.32
CA ILE A 390 5.06 -23.39 -19.76
C ILE A 390 4.33 -23.12 -18.44
N ARG A 391 3.05 -23.51 -18.33
CA ARG A 391 2.29 -23.39 -17.08
C ARG A 391 2.88 -24.20 -15.93
N GLU A 392 3.48 -25.35 -16.20
CA GLU A 392 4.11 -26.20 -15.18
C GLU A 392 5.44 -25.61 -14.73
N ILE A 393 6.15 -24.90 -15.62
CA ILE A 393 7.39 -24.20 -15.28
C ILE A 393 7.11 -23.02 -14.36
N ILE A 394 6.19 -22.12 -14.74
CA ILE A 394 5.87 -20.92 -13.93
C ILE A 394 5.11 -21.26 -12.63
N THR A 395 4.63 -22.50 -12.47
CA THR A 395 4.02 -23.01 -11.24
C THR A 395 4.92 -23.96 -10.46
N HIS A 396 6.20 -24.08 -10.81
CA HIS A 396 7.17 -24.93 -10.12
C HIS A 396 6.79 -26.43 -10.11
N LEU A 397 6.00 -26.90 -11.07
CA LEU A 397 5.59 -28.30 -11.25
C LEU A 397 6.39 -29.05 -12.33
N SER A 398 7.34 -28.38 -12.98
CA SER A 398 8.12 -28.92 -14.10
C SER A 398 9.13 -30.00 -13.70
N GLY A 399 9.55 -30.06 -12.43
CA GLY A 399 10.66 -30.91 -11.99
C GLY A 399 12.05 -30.33 -12.29
N ILE A 400 12.13 -29.16 -12.94
CA ILE A 400 13.40 -28.45 -13.20
C ILE A 400 14.04 -28.09 -11.86
N GLY A 401 15.31 -28.46 -11.68
CA GLY A 401 16.07 -28.22 -10.45
C GLY A 401 16.36 -26.75 -10.18
N GLU A 402 16.85 -26.46 -8.97
CA GLU A 402 17.37 -25.13 -8.64
C GLU A 402 18.66 -24.81 -9.43
N TYR A 403 18.99 -23.52 -9.58
CA TYR A 403 20.22 -23.06 -10.20
C TYR A 403 21.46 -23.76 -9.59
N PRO A 404 22.29 -24.46 -10.39
CA PRO A 404 23.40 -25.25 -9.88
C PRO A 404 24.66 -24.45 -9.55
N GLY A 405 24.65 -23.11 -9.70
CA GLY A 405 25.83 -22.27 -9.42
C GLY A 405 26.89 -22.20 -10.51
N LEU A 406 26.72 -22.93 -11.62
CA LEU A 406 27.80 -23.25 -12.58
C LEU A 406 27.41 -23.06 -14.06
N TRP A 407 26.55 -22.09 -14.38
CA TRP A 407 26.34 -21.75 -15.79
C TRP A 407 27.60 -21.11 -16.36
N GLN A 408 28.09 -21.64 -17.48
CA GLN A 408 29.15 -21.00 -18.23
C GLN A 408 28.59 -19.73 -18.84
N ASP A 409 29.21 -18.63 -18.46
CA ASP A 409 28.76 -17.31 -18.85
C ASP A 409 29.86 -16.62 -19.60
N ASP A 410 29.65 -16.51 -20.90
CA ASP A 410 30.52 -15.73 -21.76
C ASP A 410 29.93 -14.32 -21.86
N PRO A 411 30.51 -13.31 -21.18
CA PRO A 411 29.99 -11.96 -21.20
C PRO A 411 30.05 -11.30 -22.60
N GLU A 412 30.81 -11.88 -23.53
CA GLU A 412 30.90 -11.41 -24.91
C GLU A 412 29.70 -11.83 -25.78
N LEU A 413 28.93 -12.83 -25.35
CA LEU A 413 27.73 -13.26 -26.05
C LEU A 413 26.53 -12.37 -25.73
N PRO A 414 25.60 -12.19 -26.69
CA PRO A 414 24.28 -11.60 -26.42
C PRO A 414 23.57 -12.30 -25.26
N ILE A 415 22.82 -11.53 -24.44
CA ILE A 415 22.21 -12.07 -23.22
C ILE A 415 21.21 -13.21 -23.46
N ASN A 416 20.47 -13.15 -24.58
CA ASN A 416 19.60 -14.23 -25.03
C ASN A 416 20.40 -15.50 -25.32
N GLU A 417 21.53 -15.42 -26.04
CA GLU A 417 22.38 -16.58 -26.33
C GLU A 417 22.94 -17.20 -25.03
N ARG A 418 23.36 -16.36 -24.08
CA ARG A 418 23.81 -16.80 -22.75
C ARG A 418 22.70 -17.53 -22.00
N ARG A 419 21.46 -17.03 -22.05
CA ARG A 419 20.29 -17.71 -21.49
C ARG A 419 19.95 -19.02 -22.20
N GLN A 420 20.02 -19.08 -23.53
CA GLN A 420 19.78 -20.32 -24.27
C GLN A 420 20.82 -21.39 -23.90
N ALA A 421 22.10 -21.04 -23.78
CA ALA A 421 23.15 -21.96 -23.36
C ALA A 421 22.90 -22.50 -21.93
N ALA A 422 22.53 -21.63 -21.00
CA ALA A 422 22.17 -22.01 -19.63
C ALA A 422 20.95 -22.94 -19.56
N VAL A 423 19.95 -22.69 -20.42
CA VAL A 423 18.75 -23.53 -20.52
C VAL A 423 19.08 -24.92 -21.05
N LEU A 424 19.83 -25.02 -22.16
CA LEU A 424 20.23 -26.33 -22.69
C LEU A 424 21.05 -27.12 -21.67
N ALA A 425 22.02 -26.46 -21.01
CA ALA A 425 22.77 -27.10 -19.92
C ALA A 425 21.86 -27.61 -18.79
N THR A 426 20.85 -26.82 -18.41
CA THR A 426 19.88 -27.20 -17.37
C THR A 426 18.99 -28.38 -17.79
N LEU A 427 18.49 -28.37 -19.04
CA LEU A 427 17.57 -29.38 -19.56
C LEU A 427 18.25 -30.71 -19.90
N THR A 428 19.58 -30.77 -19.99
CA THR A 428 20.32 -32.04 -20.11
C THR A 428 20.39 -32.84 -18.80
N LEU A 429 20.15 -32.18 -17.66
CA LEU A 429 20.21 -32.82 -16.34
C LEU A 429 18.91 -33.56 -16.03
N ALA A 430 18.99 -34.67 -15.28
CA ALA A 430 17.80 -35.34 -14.81
C ALA A 430 16.93 -34.41 -13.93
N PRO A 431 15.58 -34.51 -13.98
CA PRO A 431 14.68 -33.76 -13.12
C PRO A 431 15.03 -33.90 -11.64
N ALA A 432 14.99 -32.79 -10.90
CA ALA A 432 15.20 -32.78 -9.45
C ALA A 432 14.01 -33.39 -8.69
N ALA A 433 12.83 -33.42 -9.32
CA ALA A 433 11.63 -34.04 -8.81
C ALA A 433 10.74 -34.54 -9.97
N PRO A 434 9.83 -35.49 -9.72
CA PRO A 434 8.82 -35.87 -10.71
C PRO A 434 7.95 -34.69 -11.11
N ARG A 435 7.61 -34.61 -12.40
CA ARG A 435 6.62 -33.66 -12.93
C ARG A 435 5.32 -33.72 -12.12
N GLY A 436 4.73 -32.57 -11.82
CA GLY A 436 3.55 -32.43 -10.97
C GLY A 436 3.86 -32.33 -9.47
N ARG A 437 5.13 -32.45 -9.05
CA ARG A 437 5.57 -32.16 -7.67
C ARG A 437 6.14 -30.75 -7.59
N VAL A 438 5.60 -29.94 -6.68
CA VAL A 438 6.07 -28.57 -6.43
C VAL A 438 7.53 -28.56 -6.00
N THR A 439 8.38 -27.92 -6.79
CA THR A 439 9.82 -27.75 -6.56
C THR A 439 10.23 -26.33 -6.96
N TYR A 440 10.48 -25.48 -5.96
CA TYR A 440 10.91 -24.11 -6.22
C TYR A 440 12.22 -24.10 -7.04
N SER A 441 12.27 -23.25 -8.06
CA SER A 441 13.39 -23.23 -9.01
C SER A 441 13.54 -21.86 -9.66
N HIS A 442 14.72 -21.24 -9.49
CA HIS A 442 15.11 -20.07 -10.27
C HIS A 442 15.41 -20.44 -11.71
N ALA A 443 16.05 -21.59 -11.93
CA ALA A 443 16.36 -22.07 -13.28
C ALA A 443 15.10 -22.28 -14.12
N GLY A 444 13.99 -22.74 -13.52
CA GLY A 444 12.70 -22.85 -14.20
C GLY A 444 12.22 -21.50 -14.75
N TYR A 445 12.34 -20.41 -13.99
CA TYR A 445 11.98 -19.07 -14.48
C TYR A 445 12.88 -18.58 -15.62
N VAL A 446 14.16 -18.98 -15.62
CA VAL A 446 15.06 -18.73 -16.74
C VAL A 446 14.63 -19.52 -17.97
N VAL A 447 14.24 -20.79 -17.83
CA VAL A 447 13.70 -21.61 -18.93
C VAL A 447 12.41 -20.97 -19.48
N ALA A 448 11.48 -20.56 -18.62
CA ALA A 448 10.24 -19.91 -19.02
C ALA A 448 10.48 -18.62 -19.82
N ALA A 449 11.39 -17.77 -19.35
CA ALA A 449 11.77 -16.56 -20.07
C ALA A 449 12.45 -16.90 -21.41
N ALA A 450 13.41 -17.82 -21.42
CA ALA A 450 14.12 -18.21 -22.64
C ALA A 450 13.22 -18.83 -23.71
N MET A 451 12.14 -19.52 -23.31
CA MET A 451 11.10 -19.97 -24.25
C MET A 451 10.43 -18.77 -24.93
N ALA A 452 10.04 -17.75 -24.16
CA ALA A 452 9.47 -16.51 -24.71
C ALA A 452 10.48 -15.77 -25.61
N GLU A 453 11.76 -15.74 -25.24
CA GLU A 453 12.80 -15.13 -26.07
C GLU A 453 12.98 -15.84 -27.40
N ARG A 454 12.96 -17.18 -27.39
CA ARG A 454 13.10 -17.98 -28.61
C ARG A 454 11.91 -17.80 -29.56
N LEU A 455 10.70 -17.74 -29.01
CA LEU A 455 9.47 -17.60 -29.78
C LEU A 455 9.29 -16.19 -30.35
N THR A 456 9.74 -15.15 -29.64
CA THR A 456 9.56 -13.74 -30.05
C THR A 456 10.78 -13.16 -30.76
N GLY A 457 11.97 -13.73 -30.57
CA GLY A 457 13.25 -13.14 -30.98
C GLY A 457 13.70 -11.94 -30.13
N GLN A 458 12.94 -11.56 -29.10
CA GLN A 458 13.26 -10.45 -28.21
C GLN A 458 13.92 -10.94 -26.92
N SER A 459 14.73 -10.10 -26.27
CA SER A 459 15.24 -10.46 -24.94
C SER A 459 14.16 -10.30 -23.87
N TRP A 460 14.30 -11.01 -22.75
CA TRP A 460 13.44 -10.87 -21.58
C TRP A 460 13.41 -9.41 -21.07
N GLU A 461 14.54 -8.71 -21.10
CA GLU A 461 14.60 -7.29 -20.71
C GLU A 461 13.75 -6.42 -21.63
N SER A 462 13.79 -6.65 -22.94
CA SER A 462 12.96 -5.94 -23.91
C SER A 462 11.48 -6.26 -23.69
N LEU A 463 11.13 -7.54 -23.53
CA LEU A 463 9.76 -7.98 -23.27
C LEU A 463 9.21 -7.39 -21.96
N MET A 464 10.00 -7.36 -20.89
CA MET A 464 9.62 -6.74 -19.62
C MET A 464 9.36 -5.24 -19.76
N ARG A 465 10.19 -4.50 -20.51
CA ARG A 465 9.96 -3.08 -20.77
C ARG A 465 8.68 -2.87 -21.58
N GLU A 466 8.57 -3.55 -22.71
CA GLU A 466 7.49 -3.37 -23.70
C GLU A 466 6.12 -3.81 -23.15
N ARG A 467 6.09 -4.88 -22.35
CA ARG A 467 4.83 -5.50 -21.88
C ARG A 467 4.48 -5.16 -20.44
N ILE A 468 5.42 -4.75 -19.60
CA ILE A 468 5.15 -4.48 -18.17
C ILE A 468 5.48 -3.03 -17.83
N PHE A 469 6.74 -2.62 -17.96
CA PHE A 469 7.18 -1.35 -17.39
C PHE A 469 6.59 -0.14 -18.10
N GLU A 470 6.62 -0.10 -19.44
CA GLU A 470 6.10 1.04 -20.19
C GLU A 470 4.57 1.15 -20.11
N PRO A 471 3.78 0.08 -20.32
CA PRO A 471 2.32 0.17 -20.24
C PRO A 471 1.81 0.58 -18.85
N LEU A 472 2.51 0.14 -17.79
CA LEU A 472 2.17 0.49 -16.41
C LEU A 472 2.83 1.80 -15.95
N GLY A 473 3.65 2.45 -16.78
CA GLY A 473 4.35 3.69 -16.43
C GLY A 473 5.36 3.53 -15.29
N MET A 474 6.01 2.38 -15.17
CA MET A 474 7.04 2.06 -14.17
C MET A 474 8.43 2.58 -14.58
N ALA A 475 8.60 3.89 -14.58
CA ALA A 475 9.78 4.55 -15.16
C ALA A 475 11.11 4.30 -14.41
N THR A 476 11.06 3.93 -13.14
CA THR A 476 12.21 3.60 -12.29
C THR A 476 12.57 2.12 -12.32
N ALA A 477 11.73 1.29 -12.94
CA ALA A 477 11.97 -0.14 -13.02
C ALA A 477 13.11 -0.46 -14.00
N GLY A 478 13.95 -1.40 -13.58
CA GLY A 478 15.12 -1.82 -14.34
C GLY A 478 15.65 -3.16 -13.86
N PHE A 479 16.88 -3.47 -14.21
CA PHE A 479 17.48 -4.78 -13.98
C PHE A 479 18.81 -4.68 -13.24
N GLY A 480 19.09 -5.68 -12.39
CA GLY A 480 20.31 -5.74 -11.58
C GLY A 480 20.30 -4.79 -10.38
N PRO A 481 21.41 -4.73 -9.63
CA PRO A 481 21.55 -3.84 -8.49
C PRO A 481 21.49 -2.36 -8.91
N SER A 482 20.63 -1.58 -8.26
CA SER A 482 20.46 -0.14 -8.53
C SER A 482 21.73 0.68 -8.24
N ALA A 483 22.54 0.26 -7.27
CA ALA A 483 23.84 0.86 -6.97
C ALA A 483 24.82 0.87 -8.17
N LEU A 484 24.64 0.01 -9.18
CA LEU A 484 25.43 0.07 -10.42
C LEU A 484 25.03 1.22 -11.35
N LEU A 485 23.83 1.79 -11.16
CA LEU A 485 23.35 2.94 -11.92
C LEU A 485 23.89 4.26 -11.34
N ASP A 486 23.94 4.35 -10.01
CA ASP A 486 24.46 5.50 -9.27
C ASP A 486 24.98 5.03 -7.89
N ASP A 487 26.30 4.91 -7.78
CA ASP A 487 27.01 4.39 -6.61
C ASP A 487 26.76 5.21 -5.32
N GLU A 488 26.53 6.52 -5.49
CA GLU A 488 26.43 7.49 -4.39
C GLU A 488 24.99 7.64 -3.88
N ASN A 489 24.02 7.64 -4.80
CA ASN A 489 22.64 7.97 -4.48
C ASN A 489 21.70 6.77 -4.44
N GLU A 490 22.07 5.60 -4.96
CA GLU A 490 21.24 4.39 -4.86
C GLU A 490 21.64 3.50 -3.68
N PRO A 491 20.67 2.76 -3.12
CA PRO A 491 20.94 1.85 -2.02
C PRO A 491 21.77 0.65 -2.45
N TRP A 492 22.67 0.25 -1.56
CA TRP A 492 23.50 -0.93 -1.69
C TRP A 492 22.86 -2.13 -1.00
N GLY A 493 23.09 -3.33 -1.52
CA GLY A 493 22.81 -4.55 -0.77
C GLY A 493 23.85 -4.78 0.33
N HIS A 494 23.52 -5.52 1.37
CA HIS A 494 24.43 -5.78 2.48
C HIS A 494 24.45 -7.25 2.90
N ARG A 495 25.64 -7.73 3.23
CA ARG A 495 25.88 -9.03 3.87
C ARG A 495 26.38 -8.81 5.29
N LEU A 496 25.94 -9.66 6.21
CA LEU A 496 26.46 -9.66 7.58
C LEU A 496 27.73 -10.50 7.64
N SER A 497 28.82 -9.95 8.19
CA SER A 497 30.05 -10.70 8.46
C SER A 497 29.90 -11.63 9.66
N GLU A 498 30.87 -12.53 9.86
CA GLU A 498 30.96 -13.37 11.08
C GLU A 498 31.09 -12.51 12.36
N ASP A 499 31.67 -11.32 12.24
CA ASP A 499 31.83 -10.36 13.34
C ASP A 499 30.58 -9.49 13.58
N LEU A 500 29.46 -9.80 12.92
CA LEU A 500 28.19 -9.07 12.99
C LEU A 500 28.29 -7.63 12.47
N GLU A 501 29.16 -7.38 11.49
CA GLU A 501 29.27 -6.09 10.80
C GLU A 501 28.65 -6.16 9.41
N TRP A 502 27.94 -5.10 9.02
CA TRP A 502 27.33 -4.99 7.70
C TRP A 502 28.37 -4.60 6.65
N ASN A 503 28.52 -5.43 5.63
CA ASN A 503 29.37 -5.16 4.48
C ASN A 503 28.51 -4.79 3.26
N PRO A 504 28.63 -3.55 2.73
CA PRO A 504 27.95 -3.16 1.51
C PRO A 504 28.52 -3.96 0.34
N THR A 505 27.65 -4.42 -0.55
CA THR A 505 28.01 -5.20 -1.73
C THR A 505 27.13 -4.86 -2.92
N GLN A 506 27.75 -4.87 -4.10
CA GLN A 506 27.09 -4.85 -5.41
C GLN A 506 27.08 -6.24 -6.05
N ASP A 507 27.67 -7.25 -5.39
CA ASP A 507 27.59 -8.63 -5.85
C ASP A 507 26.12 -9.00 -5.99
N ASP A 508 25.79 -9.69 -7.06
CA ASP A 508 24.43 -10.14 -7.28
C ASP A 508 24.44 -11.48 -7.97
N TRP A 509 23.25 -12.02 -8.12
CA TRP A 509 23.03 -13.22 -8.89
C TRP A 509 23.45 -12.99 -10.33
N HIS A 510 23.88 -14.09 -10.92
CA HIS A 510 24.29 -14.16 -12.29
C HIS A 510 23.29 -13.47 -13.23
N VAL A 511 23.73 -12.66 -14.20
CA VAL A 511 22.81 -11.86 -15.06
C VAL A 511 21.77 -12.73 -15.80
N VAL A 512 22.13 -13.96 -16.14
CA VAL A 512 21.21 -14.97 -16.73
C VAL A 512 20.02 -15.32 -15.81
N LEU A 513 20.16 -15.16 -14.49
CA LEU A 513 19.10 -15.40 -13.49
C LEU A 513 18.15 -14.21 -13.30
N GLN A 514 18.37 -13.09 -13.98
CA GLN A 514 17.50 -11.92 -13.84
C GLN A 514 16.00 -12.20 -14.04
N PRO A 515 15.54 -13.11 -14.92
CA PRO A 515 14.12 -13.45 -15.00
C PRO A 515 13.49 -14.01 -13.72
N ALA A 516 14.31 -14.48 -12.78
CA ALA A 516 13.84 -15.03 -11.52
C ALA A 516 13.96 -14.04 -10.34
N VAL A 517 14.88 -13.09 -10.37
CA VAL A 517 15.21 -12.21 -9.22
C VAL A 517 15.62 -10.78 -9.55
N GLY A 518 15.83 -10.47 -10.83
CA GLY A 518 16.67 -9.36 -11.29
C GLY A 518 16.06 -7.98 -11.36
N VAL A 519 14.77 -7.79 -11.05
CA VAL A 519 14.15 -6.47 -11.18
C VAL A 519 14.47 -5.60 -9.98
N HIS A 520 14.83 -4.35 -10.23
CA HIS A 520 14.74 -3.28 -9.24
C HIS A 520 13.61 -2.30 -9.61
N SER A 521 13.03 -1.64 -8.61
CA SER A 521 12.04 -0.58 -8.80
C SER A 521 11.89 0.23 -7.52
N ASN A 522 11.36 1.45 -7.60
CA ASN A 522 10.86 2.12 -6.40
C ASN A 522 9.48 1.56 -6.02
N MET A 523 9.01 1.89 -4.81
CA MET A 523 7.73 1.38 -4.30
C MET A 523 6.50 1.97 -5.03
N GLU A 524 6.60 3.17 -5.59
CA GLU A 524 5.51 3.80 -6.35
C GLU A 524 5.23 3.03 -7.64
N ASP A 525 6.27 2.70 -8.40
CA ASP A 525 6.19 1.94 -9.62
C ASP A 525 5.82 0.49 -9.36
N LEU A 526 6.40 -0.13 -8.32
CA LEU A 526 5.94 -1.45 -7.87
C LEU A 526 4.44 -1.43 -7.55
N GLY A 527 3.93 -0.35 -6.94
CA GLY A 527 2.51 -0.17 -6.68
C GLY A 527 1.62 -0.28 -7.91
N LYS A 528 2.06 0.28 -9.04
CA LYS A 528 1.33 0.21 -10.32
C LYS A 528 1.21 -1.23 -10.82
N PHE A 529 2.26 -2.04 -10.66
CA PHE A 529 2.19 -3.48 -10.94
C PHE A 529 1.27 -4.21 -9.95
N LEU A 530 1.33 -3.88 -8.66
CA LEU A 530 0.51 -4.55 -7.64
C LEU A 530 -0.98 -4.25 -7.78
N GLN A 531 -1.35 -3.07 -8.30
CA GLN A 531 -2.76 -2.73 -8.58
C GLN A 531 -3.42 -3.69 -9.57
N LEU A 532 -2.67 -4.22 -10.55
CA LEU A 532 -3.16 -5.25 -11.48
C LEU A 532 -3.69 -6.49 -10.75
N TRP A 533 -3.14 -6.80 -9.58
CA TRP A 533 -3.49 -7.99 -8.81
C TRP A 533 -4.54 -7.73 -7.73
N MET A 534 -4.96 -6.48 -7.49
CA MET A 534 -5.89 -6.11 -6.40
C MET A 534 -7.35 -6.15 -6.82
N TYR A 535 -7.69 -5.59 -7.98
CA TYR A 535 -9.07 -5.37 -8.39
C TYR A 535 -9.24 -5.48 -9.91
N ASP A 536 -10.39 -5.99 -10.35
CA ASP A 536 -10.74 -6.16 -11.76
C ASP A 536 -11.12 -4.79 -12.37
N LYS A 537 -10.12 -4.01 -12.80
CA LYS A 537 -10.31 -2.83 -13.65
C LYS A 537 -10.04 -3.23 -15.11
N GLU A 538 -11.04 -3.05 -15.98
CA GLU A 538 -10.98 -3.32 -17.43
C GLU A 538 -10.35 -2.14 -18.21
N PRO A 539 -9.29 -2.36 -19.04
CA PRO A 539 -8.01 -2.87 -18.57
C PRO A 539 -6.86 -1.85 -18.71
N MET A 540 -5.88 -1.97 -17.80
CA MET A 540 -4.55 -1.33 -17.91
C MET A 540 -3.50 -2.25 -18.56
N LEU A 541 -3.62 -3.59 -18.48
CA LEU A 541 -2.70 -4.54 -19.15
C LEU A 541 -3.33 -5.91 -19.48
N LEU A 542 -3.94 -6.59 -18.50
CA LEU A 542 -4.73 -7.82 -18.70
C LEU A 542 -6.19 -7.50 -18.36
N ASN A 543 -7.14 -8.04 -19.12
CA ASN A 543 -8.56 -7.97 -18.75
C ASN A 543 -8.88 -8.94 -17.60
N SER A 544 -10.09 -8.82 -17.04
CA SER A 544 -10.49 -9.58 -15.85
C SER A 544 -10.43 -11.10 -16.09
N GLU A 545 -10.84 -11.55 -17.28
CA GLU A 545 -10.82 -12.97 -17.66
C GLU A 545 -9.39 -13.51 -17.78
N GLN A 546 -8.50 -12.75 -18.43
CA GLN A 546 -7.09 -13.09 -18.61
C GLN A 546 -6.35 -13.15 -17.27
N LEU A 547 -6.57 -12.15 -16.40
CA LEU A 547 -6.01 -12.13 -15.06
C LEU A 547 -6.52 -13.32 -14.24
N HIS A 548 -7.83 -13.61 -14.28
CA HIS A 548 -8.40 -14.76 -13.59
C HIS A 548 -7.88 -16.08 -14.16
N SER A 549 -7.61 -16.17 -15.47
CA SER A 549 -7.00 -17.34 -16.10
C SER A 549 -5.58 -17.58 -15.59
N LEU A 550 -4.75 -16.52 -15.51
CA LEU A 550 -3.43 -16.59 -14.88
C LEU A 550 -3.54 -16.97 -13.39
N MET A 551 -4.52 -16.42 -12.68
CA MET A 551 -4.79 -16.78 -11.28
C MET A 551 -5.34 -18.20 -11.10
N ARG A 552 -5.98 -18.81 -12.09
CA ARG A 552 -6.43 -20.21 -12.02
C ARG A 552 -5.29 -21.20 -12.20
N LEU A 553 -4.14 -20.77 -12.74
CA LEU A 553 -2.90 -21.54 -12.65
C LEU A 553 -2.38 -21.60 -11.21
N LEU A 554 -2.94 -20.80 -10.31
CA LEU A 554 -2.71 -20.92 -8.87
C LEU A 554 -3.45 -22.15 -8.34
N PHE A 555 -2.68 -23.19 -8.00
CA PHE A 555 -3.25 -24.40 -7.41
C PHE A 555 -3.54 -24.17 -5.92
N PRO A 556 -4.78 -24.42 -5.44
CA PRO A 556 -5.04 -24.52 -4.01
C PRO A 556 -4.42 -25.83 -3.50
N ALA A 557 -3.21 -25.78 -2.93
CA ALA A 557 -2.74 -26.91 -2.14
C ALA A 557 -3.53 -26.95 -0.83
N SER A 558 -4.03 -28.14 -0.53
CA SER A 558 -4.83 -28.44 0.65
C SER A 558 -4.24 -27.90 1.96
N GLY A 559 -4.92 -26.94 2.59
CA GLY A 559 -4.96 -26.78 4.05
C GLY A 559 -3.71 -26.25 4.78
N GLY A 560 -2.85 -25.45 4.13
CA GLY A 560 -1.69 -24.85 4.80
C GLY A 560 -2.04 -23.64 5.69
N THR A 561 -1.40 -23.54 6.85
CA THR A 561 -1.47 -22.31 7.70
C THR A 561 -0.37 -21.33 7.29
N LEU A 562 -0.38 -20.09 7.83
CA LEU A 562 0.69 -19.10 7.63
C LEU A 562 2.12 -19.64 7.92
N LEU A 563 2.24 -20.72 8.69
CA LEU A 563 3.52 -21.36 9.02
C LEU A 563 4.07 -22.24 7.88
N ASP A 564 3.23 -22.65 6.92
CA ASP A 564 3.58 -23.54 5.81
C ASP A 564 4.06 -22.79 4.55
N LEU A 565 4.25 -21.47 4.64
CA LEU A 565 4.78 -20.61 3.56
C LEU A 565 6.19 -21.02 3.07
N GLY A 566 6.84 -21.96 3.76
CA GLY A 566 8.10 -22.57 3.32
C GLY A 566 7.96 -23.90 2.56
N SER A 567 6.76 -24.46 2.37
CA SER A 567 6.65 -25.86 1.92
C SER A 567 5.42 -26.28 1.10
N GLY A 568 4.59 -25.39 0.53
CA GLY A 568 3.41 -25.96 -0.17
C GLY A 568 2.61 -25.18 -1.21
N LEU A 569 2.79 -23.88 -1.43
CA LEU A 569 1.86 -23.12 -2.27
C LEU A 569 2.62 -22.10 -3.11
N HIS A 570 3.05 -22.47 -4.32
CA HIS A 570 3.71 -21.57 -5.26
C HIS A 570 3.09 -21.72 -6.66
N SER A 571 2.78 -20.61 -7.31
CA SER A 571 2.15 -20.61 -8.61
C SER A 571 2.22 -19.23 -9.27
N ALA A 572 2.69 -19.17 -10.52
CA ALA A 572 2.88 -17.94 -11.29
C ALA A 572 3.67 -16.85 -10.52
N GLY A 573 4.60 -17.24 -9.65
CA GLY A 573 5.46 -16.34 -8.86
C GLY A 573 4.82 -15.84 -7.57
N TRP A 574 3.55 -16.17 -7.33
CA TRP A 574 2.83 -15.92 -6.10
C TRP A 574 2.72 -17.17 -5.25
N SER A 575 2.57 -16.97 -3.95
CA SER A 575 2.12 -17.99 -2.99
C SER A 575 0.70 -17.65 -2.61
N TRP A 576 -0.24 -18.55 -2.90
CA TRP A 576 -1.64 -18.34 -2.54
C TRP A 576 -1.89 -18.77 -1.09
N VAL A 577 -2.53 -17.92 -0.29
CA VAL A 577 -2.83 -18.19 1.11
C VAL A 577 -4.35 -18.23 1.28
N PRO A 578 -4.96 -19.42 1.36
CA PRO A 578 -6.38 -19.55 1.65
C PRO A 578 -6.66 -19.04 3.05
N SER A 579 -7.46 -17.98 3.18
CA SER A 579 -7.87 -17.41 4.46
C SER A 579 -6.67 -17.02 5.32
N LEU A 580 -6.02 -15.94 4.94
CA LEU A 580 -5.06 -15.29 5.83
C LEU A 580 -5.82 -14.81 7.09
N LEU A 581 -5.77 -15.57 8.19
CA LEU A 581 -6.36 -15.21 9.49
C LEU A 581 -7.89 -14.93 9.47
N GLY A 582 -8.63 -15.51 8.52
CA GLY A 582 -10.07 -15.23 8.36
C GLY A 582 -10.40 -14.06 7.41
N TYR A 583 -9.40 -13.44 6.77
CA TYR A 583 -9.53 -12.25 5.90
C TYR A 583 -9.60 -12.58 4.39
N GLY A 584 -10.06 -13.77 4.05
CA GLY A 584 -10.19 -14.19 2.65
C GLY A 584 -8.87 -14.50 1.95
N GLU A 585 -8.88 -14.44 0.61
CA GLU A 585 -7.76 -14.90 -0.23
C GLU A 585 -6.64 -13.85 -0.34
N ALA A 586 -5.40 -14.26 -0.09
CA ALA A 586 -4.22 -13.39 -0.25
C ALA A 586 -3.20 -13.99 -1.22
N LEU A 587 -2.63 -13.14 -2.08
CA LEU A 587 -1.43 -13.45 -2.85
C LEU A 587 -0.21 -12.91 -2.10
N ALA A 588 0.67 -13.80 -1.65
CA ALA A 588 1.92 -13.43 -1.01
C ALA A 588 3.08 -13.68 -1.98
N SER A 589 4.02 -12.74 -2.12
CA SER A 589 5.27 -13.07 -2.82
C SER A 589 6.04 -14.11 -2.01
N THR A 590 6.78 -14.99 -2.69
CA THR A 590 7.89 -15.67 -1.97
C THR A 590 8.86 -14.59 -1.45
N PRO A 591 9.46 -14.77 -0.25
CA PRO A 591 10.55 -13.91 0.21
C PRO A 591 11.53 -13.66 -0.93
N GLY A 592 11.63 -12.42 -1.40
CA GLY A 592 12.57 -12.07 -2.46
C GLY A 592 13.91 -11.81 -1.82
N SER A 593 14.78 -12.81 -1.81
CA SER A 593 16.15 -12.63 -1.34
C SER A 593 17.15 -13.07 -2.40
N ASN A 594 18.14 -12.20 -2.65
CA ASN A 594 19.35 -12.54 -3.38
C ASN A 594 20.55 -12.74 -2.43
N GLY A 595 20.30 -12.80 -1.11
CA GLY A 595 21.31 -12.85 -0.05
C GLY A 595 21.80 -11.48 0.42
N ASN A 596 21.51 -10.41 -0.33
CA ASN A 596 21.94 -9.04 -0.03
C ASN A 596 20.77 -8.08 0.19
N TRP A 597 19.58 -8.51 -0.21
CA TRP A 597 18.30 -7.83 -0.11
C TRP A 597 17.25 -8.82 0.36
N ASN A 598 16.18 -8.30 0.96
CA ASN A 598 15.00 -9.10 1.28
C ASN A 598 13.73 -8.31 0.99
N SER A 599 12.75 -8.92 0.35
CA SER A 599 11.51 -8.25 -0.04
C SER A 599 10.29 -9.14 0.18
N PHE A 600 9.16 -8.50 0.51
CA PHE A 600 7.88 -9.14 0.76
C PHE A 600 6.75 -8.29 0.25
N VAL A 601 5.80 -8.93 -0.44
CA VAL A 601 4.54 -8.32 -0.86
C VAL A 601 3.39 -9.22 -0.43
N TRP A 602 2.33 -8.62 0.09
CA TRP A 602 1.01 -9.24 0.19
C TRP A 602 0.01 -8.41 -0.59
N VAL A 603 -0.79 -9.07 -1.43
CA VAL A 603 -1.95 -8.48 -2.11
C VAL A 603 -3.19 -9.15 -1.55
N MET A 604 -4.06 -8.37 -0.92
CA MET A 604 -5.32 -8.77 -0.34
C MET A 604 -6.45 -8.23 -1.21
N ARG A 605 -6.98 -9.08 -2.09
CA ARG A 605 -7.95 -8.69 -3.12
C ARG A 605 -9.27 -8.22 -2.53
N ASP A 606 -9.76 -8.89 -1.49
CA ASP A 606 -11.07 -8.60 -0.87
C ASP A 606 -11.16 -7.19 -0.25
N ILE A 607 -10.03 -6.56 0.03
CA ILE A 607 -9.94 -5.20 0.58
C ILE A 607 -9.15 -4.25 -0.34
N SER A 608 -8.90 -4.67 -1.58
CA SER A 608 -8.13 -3.92 -2.59
C SER A 608 -6.82 -3.34 -2.06
N ARG A 609 -6.05 -4.10 -1.27
CA ARG A 609 -4.88 -3.58 -0.57
C ARG A 609 -3.64 -4.43 -0.77
N ALA A 610 -2.49 -3.79 -0.93
CA ALA A 610 -1.20 -4.46 -0.79
C ALA A 610 -0.30 -3.83 0.28
N TYR A 611 0.56 -4.69 0.81
CA TYR A 611 1.55 -4.37 1.82
C TYR A 611 2.91 -4.80 1.29
N VAL A 612 3.87 -3.88 1.28
CA VAL A 612 5.22 -4.11 0.79
C VAL A 612 6.23 -3.82 1.88
N VAL A 613 7.23 -4.69 2.03
CA VAL A 613 8.40 -4.46 2.88
C VAL A 613 9.66 -4.88 2.13
N VAL A 614 10.69 -4.05 2.16
CA VAL A 614 12.00 -4.35 1.59
C VAL A 614 13.09 -3.95 2.57
N THR A 615 14.13 -4.77 2.71
CA THR A 615 15.37 -4.44 3.41
C THR A 615 16.53 -4.55 2.46
N ASN A 616 17.50 -3.65 2.57
CA ASN A 616 18.75 -3.69 1.80
C ASN A 616 19.79 -4.62 2.44
N SER A 617 19.32 -5.67 3.11
CA SER A 617 20.12 -6.71 3.74
C SER A 617 19.32 -8.00 3.89
N THR A 618 20.03 -9.11 4.08
CA THR A 618 19.45 -10.38 4.53
C THR A 618 20.07 -10.77 5.87
N LEU A 619 19.26 -11.04 6.89
CA LEU A 619 19.75 -11.58 8.16
C LEU A 619 20.13 -13.06 7.98
N PRO A 620 21.22 -13.54 8.61
CA PRO A 620 21.53 -14.96 8.60
C PRO A 620 20.39 -15.78 9.24
N ASP A 621 19.97 -16.84 8.54
CA ASP A 621 19.25 -17.94 9.17
C ASP A 621 20.22 -18.57 10.19
N GLY A 622 19.80 -18.72 11.44
CA GLY A 622 20.69 -19.04 12.57
C GLY A 622 21.66 -20.21 12.31
N HIS A 623 22.87 -20.09 12.87
CA HIS A 623 24.04 -20.97 12.70
C HIS A 623 23.88 -22.48 13.01
N ASN A 624 22.69 -23.03 13.26
CA ASN A 624 22.52 -24.40 13.77
C ASN A 624 21.45 -25.25 13.06
N GLY A 625 21.14 -24.98 11.78
CA GLY A 625 20.24 -25.85 11.01
C GLY A 625 18.78 -25.86 11.47
N GLU A 626 18.42 -25.07 12.47
CA GLU A 626 17.05 -24.66 12.74
C GLU A 626 16.69 -23.57 11.72
N ARG A 627 16.06 -23.96 10.62
CA ARG A 627 15.38 -23.00 9.73
C ARG A 627 14.24 -22.35 10.54
N HIS A 628 14.51 -21.22 11.19
CA HIS A 628 13.47 -20.40 11.80
C HIS A 628 13.66 -18.91 11.49
N PRO A 629 12.56 -18.18 11.26
CA PRO A 629 12.54 -17.08 10.33
C PRO A 629 12.63 -15.75 11.10
N SER A 630 13.85 -15.21 11.21
CA SER A 630 14.16 -14.04 12.03
C SER A 630 13.38 -12.81 11.61
N ILE A 631 13.34 -12.52 10.30
CA ILE A 631 12.54 -11.40 9.78
C ILE A 631 11.04 -11.67 9.86
N TRP A 632 10.59 -12.91 9.63
CA TRP A 632 9.17 -13.25 9.76
C TRP A 632 8.66 -13.17 11.20
N ARG A 633 9.51 -13.36 12.21
CA ARG A 633 9.14 -13.12 13.61
C ARG A 633 8.81 -11.65 13.88
N VAL A 634 9.41 -10.73 13.13
CA VAL A 634 9.19 -9.28 13.23
C VAL A 634 8.07 -8.84 12.26
N LEU A 635 8.09 -9.34 11.02
CA LEU A 635 7.09 -9.05 9.98
C LEU A 635 5.72 -9.62 10.34
N ARG A 636 5.62 -10.85 10.84
CA ARG A 636 4.34 -11.53 11.09
C ARG A 636 3.45 -10.78 12.08
N PRO A 637 3.90 -10.34 13.27
CA PRO A 637 3.05 -9.56 14.17
C PRO A 637 2.68 -8.19 13.60
N ALA A 638 3.55 -7.55 12.83
CA ALA A 638 3.26 -6.27 12.19
C ALA A 638 2.19 -6.42 11.09
N VAL A 639 2.35 -7.40 10.21
CA VAL A 639 1.42 -7.74 9.13
C VAL A 639 0.10 -8.28 9.67
N ASN A 640 0.12 -9.11 10.72
CA ASN A 640 -1.10 -9.54 11.41
C ASN A 640 -1.86 -8.34 11.96
N ARG A 641 -1.17 -7.35 12.56
CA ARG A 641 -1.80 -6.11 13.03
C ARG A 641 -2.38 -5.29 11.88
N LEU A 642 -1.69 -5.19 10.75
CA LEU A 642 -2.17 -4.51 9.55
C LEU A 642 -3.45 -5.15 8.99
N ALA A 643 -3.44 -6.46 8.72
CA ALA A 643 -4.59 -7.20 8.23
C ALA A 643 -5.78 -7.13 9.19
N THR A 644 -5.53 -7.13 10.51
CA THR A 644 -6.59 -6.94 11.52
C THR A 644 -7.10 -5.50 11.63
N SER A 645 -6.27 -4.50 11.30
CA SER A 645 -6.64 -3.08 11.35
C SER A 645 -7.39 -2.60 10.10
N SER A 646 -7.14 -3.23 8.95
CA SER A 646 -7.90 -3.04 7.70
C SER A 646 -9.21 -3.82 7.68
N ALA A 647 -9.31 -4.92 8.44
CA ALA A 647 -10.51 -5.73 8.60
C ALA A 647 -11.54 -5.17 9.60
N ARG A 648 -11.66 -3.85 9.64
CA ARG A 648 -12.93 -3.18 9.96
C ARG A 648 -13.73 -3.14 8.65
N SER A 649 -14.06 -4.31 8.08
CA SER A 649 -15.06 -4.56 7.02
C SER A 649 -15.46 -6.05 7.06
N ALA A 650 -16.74 -6.36 7.20
CA ALA A 650 -17.30 -7.70 7.34
C ALA A 650 -17.14 -8.49 6.03
N PRO A 651 -16.96 -9.81 6.07
CA PRO A 651 -16.89 -10.62 4.86
C PRO A 651 -18.25 -10.60 4.13
N PRO A 652 -18.27 -10.61 2.79
CA PRO A 652 -19.52 -10.70 2.03
C PRO A 652 -20.25 -12.01 2.37
N SER A 653 -21.57 -11.93 2.50
CA SER A 653 -22.43 -13.08 2.73
C SER A 653 -22.31 -14.07 1.56
N LEU A 654 -21.95 -15.31 1.88
CA LEU A 654 -22.03 -16.43 0.94
C LEU A 654 -23.45 -16.50 0.35
N PRO A 655 -23.62 -16.64 -0.98
CA PRO A 655 -24.92 -16.94 -1.54
C PRO A 655 -25.41 -18.26 -0.94
N SER A 656 -26.62 -18.25 -0.41
CA SER A 656 -27.31 -19.46 0.03
C SER A 656 -27.33 -20.45 -1.14
N ILE A 657 -26.69 -21.60 -0.96
CA ILE A 657 -26.91 -22.77 -1.80
C ILE A 657 -28.41 -23.10 -1.65
N MET A 658 -29.20 -22.70 -2.65
CA MET A 658 -30.54 -23.21 -2.82
C MET A 658 -30.40 -24.68 -3.14
N SER A 659 -30.79 -25.51 -2.17
CA SER A 659 -31.18 -26.88 -2.42
C SER A 659 -32.45 -26.87 -3.26
N ASP A 660 -32.35 -27.29 -4.51
CA ASP A 660 -33.36 -28.07 -5.22
C ASP A 660 -32.66 -29.07 -6.15
#